data_AF-I6U4S5-F1
#
_entry.id   AF-I6U4S5-F1
#
_cell.length_a   1.000
_cell.length_b   1.000
_cell.length_c   1.000
_cell.angle_alpha   90.00
_cell.angle_beta   90.00
_cell.angle_gamma   90.00
#
_symmetry.space_group_name_H-M   'P 1'
#
loop_
_entity.id
_entity.type
_entity.pdbx_description
1 polymer ?
#
loop_
_entity_poly.entity_id
_entity_poly.type
_entity_poly.pdbx_seq_one_letter_code
_entity_poly.pdbx_strand_id
1 'polypeptide(L)'
;KLFDTKDGRFPYGSTQDYLNPIILIKLVQLGMAKDDILWDDMLERAESVAEINKSDHGAACLRSSILLSLIDKKLKIRDPRAKDFAAMYQTIPFLPFLTKPAGFSLDWKGNSFKPETMFAATDLYIAEHQDIVCLLQPILNENSHSFRGCGSVPLAVKEFLGLLRKPTVELVVNQLREVAKSVDDGITLYQENITNACYKYLHEAMMQSDSTKMAVTEKLKTFSFILVENAYVNSEKVAFHLNFEAAPYLYQLPNKYKNNFRELFESVGVRQSFTVEDFALVLESIAQEKGTKQVTEENFQLCRRIISEGIWSLIREKKQEFCEKNYGHIVLPDTNLKLLPAKSLCYNDCPWIKVKDSTVKYCHADIPWEVPLKLGAVPKRHTALERYASNVCFTTLGSEFGQKEKLTIRINSILNAYPSEKEMLKELLQNANYAKATDICFVFDPRQHPVDRIFDDKWAPLHGPALCVYNNQPFTEDDVRGIQNLGRGTKEGNPCKTGQYGVGFNSVYHITDCPSFISGNDILCIFDPHARYAPGATSVSPGRMFRDLDADFRTQFSDVLDLYLGTHFKLDNCTMFRFPLRNAEMAKVSEISSVPSSDRMVQNLLDKLRSAGEEPSMFINHLEKISICEIVKATCASIVRYSVKGNISDGDRVKRKQFQASVIESFTTKRQVPDIPVQQVTYTMDTEDSEGSLTTWLICNRCGFSSIDKVSQSVVSAHKNQDITLFHSGGVAACIT
;
A
#
# COMPACT_ATOMS: atom_id res chain seq x y z
N LYS A 1 8.76 -8.64 -80.35
CA LYS A 1 7.74 -8.89 -81.41
C LYS A 1 6.97 -10.15 -81.03
N LEU A 2 5.70 -10.29 -81.43
CA LEU A 2 4.90 -11.49 -81.13
C LEU A 2 5.37 -12.73 -81.90
N PHE A 3 5.81 -12.52 -83.14
CA PHE A 3 6.41 -13.52 -84.00
C PHE A 3 7.75 -13.02 -84.53
N ASP A 4 8.67 -13.94 -84.73
CA ASP A 4 9.96 -13.74 -85.37
C ASP A 4 9.90 -14.15 -86.84
N THR A 5 10.79 -13.63 -87.67
CA THR A 5 10.83 -13.97 -89.11
C THR A 5 11.03 -15.46 -89.35
N LYS A 6 11.70 -16.15 -88.42
CA LYS A 6 11.91 -17.61 -88.44
C LYS A 6 10.63 -18.42 -88.17
N ASP A 7 9.59 -17.81 -87.60
CA ASP A 7 8.31 -18.50 -87.35
C ASP A 7 7.54 -18.76 -88.66
N GLY A 8 7.90 -18.12 -89.78
CA GLY A 8 7.28 -18.35 -91.09
C GLY A 8 5.79 -17.98 -91.17
N ARG A 9 5.27 -17.19 -90.21
CA ARG A 9 3.85 -16.84 -90.09
C ARG A 9 3.41 -15.66 -90.97
N PHE A 10 4.36 -14.89 -91.50
CA PHE A 10 4.09 -13.70 -92.32
C PHE A 10 4.62 -13.87 -93.75
N PRO A 11 3.99 -13.23 -94.74
CA PRO A 11 4.49 -13.23 -96.12
C PRO A 11 5.87 -12.56 -96.17
N TYR A 12 6.81 -13.17 -96.90
CA TYR A 12 8.20 -12.71 -97.04
C TYR A 12 8.48 -12.28 -98.49
N GLY A 13 9.41 -11.34 -98.68
CA GLY A 13 9.90 -10.93 -100.00
C GLY A 13 9.83 -9.42 -100.21
N SER A 14 9.74 -8.99 -101.47
CA SER A 14 9.61 -7.58 -101.86
C SER A 14 8.18 -7.24 -102.32
N THR A 15 7.93 -5.98 -102.66
CA THR A 15 6.66 -5.55 -103.30
C THR A 15 6.44 -6.17 -104.69
N GLN A 16 7.44 -6.86 -105.24
CA GLN A 16 7.34 -7.66 -106.46
C GLN A 16 6.92 -9.12 -106.16
N ASP A 17 6.97 -9.56 -104.89
CA ASP A 17 6.67 -10.92 -104.44
C ASP A 17 5.42 -10.95 -103.51
N TYR A 18 5.47 -11.68 -102.39
CA TYR A 18 4.34 -11.84 -101.47
C TYR A 18 3.99 -10.60 -100.62
N LEU A 19 4.80 -9.53 -100.66
CA LEU A 19 4.42 -8.22 -100.07
C LEU A 19 3.65 -7.33 -101.07
N ASN A 20 3.35 -7.80 -102.28
CA ASN A 20 2.50 -7.09 -103.21
C ASN A 20 1.05 -6.97 -102.65
N PRO A 21 0.45 -5.77 -102.61
CA PRO A 21 -0.91 -5.57 -102.07
C PRO A 21 -1.98 -6.48 -102.70
N ILE A 22 -1.87 -6.78 -104.00
CA ILE A 22 -2.81 -7.66 -104.70
C ILE A 22 -2.62 -9.12 -104.26
N ILE A 23 -1.38 -9.55 -104.07
CA ILE A 23 -1.06 -10.91 -103.60
C ILE A 23 -1.50 -11.09 -102.14
N LEU A 24 -1.31 -10.08 -101.29
CA LEU A 24 -1.79 -10.10 -99.90
C LEU A 24 -3.33 -10.30 -99.83
N ILE A 25 -4.10 -9.62 -100.69
CA ILE A 25 -5.55 -9.82 -100.76
C ILE A 25 -5.89 -11.27 -101.15
N LYS A 26 -5.18 -11.84 -102.14
CA LYS A 26 -5.37 -13.24 -102.56
C LYS A 26 -4.99 -14.24 -101.46
N LEU A 27 -3.93 -13.98 -100.70
CA LEU A 27 -3.54 -14.83 -99.57
C LEU A 27 -4.61 -14.86 -98.48
N VAL A 28 -5.25 -13.72 -98.20
CA VAL A 28 -6.39 -13.65 -97.28
C VAL A 28 -7.59 -14.46 -97.82
N GLN A 29 -7.86 -14.38 -99.14
CA GLN A 29 -8.90 -15.22 -99.78
C GLN A 29 -8.58 -16.73 -99.70
N LEU A 30 -7.30 -17.10 -99.68
CA LEU A 30 -6.84 -18.48 -99.52
C LEU A 30 -6.82 -18.95 -98.05
N GLY A 31 -7.26 -18.12 -97.11
CA GLY A 31 -7.40 -18.47 -95.69
C GLY A 31 -6.31 -17.94 -94.78
N MET A 32 -5.43 -17.05 -95.25
CA MET A 32 -4.46 -16.38 -94.38
C MET A 32 -5.20 -15.41 -93.43
N ALA A 33 -4.92 -15.50 -92.13
CA ALA A 33 -5.52 -14.64 -91.12
C ALA A 33 -5.17 -13.16 -91.37
N LYS A 34 -6.17 -12.28 -91.19
CA LYS A 34 -6.04 -10.84 -91.37
C LYS A 34 -6.68 -10.12 -90.19
N ASP A 35 -5.95 -9.17 -89.61
CA ASP A 35 -6.39 -8.25 -88.55
C ASP A 35 -6.82 -8.89 -87.20
N ASP A 36 -6.98 -10.22 -87.14
CA ASP A 36 -7.30 -10.97 -85.92
C ASP A 36 -6.43 -12.23 -85.79
N ILE A 37 -5.97 -12.50 -84.56
CA ILE A 37 -5.16 -13.68 -84.21
C ILE A 37 -6.02 -14.66 -83.41
N LEU A 38 -5.89 -15.97 -83.66
CA LEU A 38 -6.66 -16.99 -82.94
C LEU A 38 -6.15 -17.15 -81.51
N TRP A 39 -7.04 -17.58 -80.60
CA TRP A 39 -6.68 -17.85 -79.21
C TRP A 39 -5.61 -18.94 -79.09
N ASP A 40 -5.68 -19.98 -79.92
CA ASP A 40 -4.70 -21.06 -79.98
C ASP A 40 -3.30 -20.54 -80.39
N ASP A 41 -3.22 -19.66 -81.39
CA ASP A 41 -1.96 -19.03 -81.80
C ASP A 41 -1.40 -18.13 -80.69
N MET A 42 -2.26 -17.36 -80.01
CA MET A 42 -1.83 -16.55 -78.87
C MET A 42 -1.33 -17.41 -77.71
N LEU A 43 -1.97 -18.57 -77.47
CA LEU A 43 -1.60 -19.50 -76.41
C LEU A 43 -0.24 -20.13 -76.68
N GLU A 44 -0.02 -20.62 -77.90
CA GLU A 44 1.27 -21.10 -78.38
C GLU A 44 2.36 -20.03 -78.20
N ARG A 45 2.04 -18.76 -78.47
CA ARG A 45 2.96 -17.65 -78.24
C ARG A 45 3.20 -17.36 -76.76
N ALA A 46 2.22 -17.56 -75.88
CA ALA A 46 2.42 -17.45 -74.43
C ALA A 46 3.35 -18.56 -73.91
N GLU A 47 3.19 -19.80 -74.39
CA GLU A 47 4.09 -20.91 -74.06
C GLU A 47 5.53 -20.65 -74.54
N SER A 48 5.68 -20.03 -75.71
CA SER A 48 7.00 -19.68 -76.27
C SER A 48 7.78 -18.67 -75.42
N VAL A 49 7.13 -17.91 -74.52
CA VAL A 49 7.78 -16.91 -73.67
C VAL A 49 8.85 -17.56 -72.79
N ALA A 50 8.59 -18.76 -72.26
CA ALA A 50 9.53 -19.50 -71.44
C ALA A 50 10.81 -19.86 -72.20
N GLU A 51 10.71 -20.17 -73.50
CA GLU A 51 11.86 -20.50 -74.34
C GLU A 51 12.69 -19.26 -74.67
N ILE A 52 12.04 -18.16 -75.06
CA ILE A 52 12.73 -16.88 -75.33
C ILE A 52 13.50 -16.41 -74.12
N ASN A 53 12.88 -16.54 -72.94
CA ASN A 53 13.43 -16.09 -71.68
C ASN A 53 14.78 -16.73 -71.31
N LYS A 54 15.08 -17.93 -71.85
CA LYS A 54 16.41 -18.57 -71.69
C LYS A 54 17.53 -17.80 -72.36
N SER A 55 17.21 -16.99 -73.38
CA SER A 55 18.17 -16.26 -74.22
C SER A 55 18.07 -14.74 -74.09
N ASP A 56 16.87 -14.20 -73.98
CA ASP A 56 16.60 -12.76 -73.89
C ASP A 56 15.34 -12.49 -73.04
N HIS A 57 15.57 -12.12 -71.78
CA HIS A 57 14.50 -11.78 -70.83
C HIS A 57 13.74 -10.50 -71.24
N GLY A 58 14.41 -9.51 -71.84
CA GLY A 58 13.75 -8.29 -72.29
C GLY A 58 12.76 -8.55 -73.41
N ALA A 59 13.13 -9.43 -74.36
CA ALA A 59 12.24 -9.90 -75.41
C ALA A 59 11.06 -10.71 -74.86
N ALA A 60 11.29 -11.53 -73.83
CA ALA A 60 10.24 -12.26 -73.12
C ALA A 60 9.21 -11.30 -72.49
N CYS A 61 9.66 -10.32 -71.69
CA CYS A 61 8.80 -9.28 -71.11
C CYS A 61 8.00 -8.49 -72.17
N LEU A 62 8.66 -8.13 -73.29
CA LEU A 62 7.99 -7.46 -74.41
C LEU A 62 6.91 -8.33 -75.04
N ARG A 63 7.16 -9.64 -75.23
CA ARG A 63 6.16 -10.57 -75.77
C ARG A 63 4.99 -10.72 -74.81
N SER A 64 5.24 -10.84 -73.50
CA SER A 64 4.19 -10.84 -72.47
C SER A 64 3.34 -9.57 -72.52
N SER A 65 3.96 -8.40 -72.65
CA SER A 65 3.23 -7.13 -72.76
C SER A 65 2.32 -7.08 -73.99
N ILE A 66 2.79 -7.57 -75.15
CA ILE A 66 1.98 -7.66 -76.37
C ILE A 66 0.82 -8.65 -76.19
N LEU A 67 1.08 -9.81 -75.59
CA LEU A 67 0.05 -10.82 -75.32
C LEU A 67 -1.06 -10.25 -74.42
N LEU A 68 -0.71 -9.55 -73.34
CA LEU A 68 -1.68 -8.91 -72.45
C LEU A 68 -2.52 -7.85 -73.19
N SER A 69 -1.91 -7.07 -74.09
CA SER A 69 -2.63 -6.10 -74.92
C SER A 69 -3.61 -6.76 -75.89
N LEU A 70 -3.23 -7.92 -76.46
CA LEU A 70 -4.11 -8.68 -77.36
C LEU A 70 -5.25 -9.34 -76.59
N ILE A 71 -4.99 -9.88 -75.40
CA ILE A 71 -6.02 -10.41 -74.50
C ILE A 71 -7.02 -9.29 -74.17
N ASP A 72 -6.56 -8.10 -73.81
CA ASP A 72 -7.43 -6.94 -73.54
C ASP A 72 -8.33 -6.61 -74.75
N LYS A 73 -7.76 -6.59 -75.97
CA LYS A 73 -8.55 -6.37 -77.19
C LYS A 73 -9.62 -7.45 -77.40
N LYS A 74 -9.28 -8.72 -77.19
CA LYS A 74 -10.21 -9.85 -77.32
C LYS A 74 -11.31 -9.83 -76.26
N LEU A 75 -11.01 -9.40 -75.04
CA LEU A 75 -11.99 -9.24 -73.98
C LEU A 75 -12.93 -8.05 -74.24
N LYS A 76 -12.43 -6.94 -74.82
CA LYS A 76 -13.25 -5.77 -75.20
C LYS A 76 -14.31 -6.09 -76.25
N ILE A 77 -14.01 -6.97 -77.20
CA ILE A 77 -14.98 -7.46 -78.20
C ILE A 77 -15.89 -8.58 -77.67
N ARG A 78 -15.74 -8.98 -76.40
CA ARG A 78 -16.53 -10.02 -75.72
C ARG A 78 -16.54 -11.37 -76.46
N ASP A 79 -15.37 -11.84 -76.93
CA ASP A 79 -15.27 -13.16 -77.55
C ASP A 79 -15.71 -14.26 -76.56
N PRO A 80 -16.76 -15.06 -76.88
CA PRO A 80 -17.30 -16.07 -75.97
C PRO A 80 -16.30 -17.17 -75.61
N ARG A 81 -15.31 -17.43 -76.47
CA ARG A 81 -14.28 -18.46 -76.26
C ARG A 81 -13.25 -18.08 -75.21
N ALA A 82 -13.20 -16.82 -74.78
CA ALA A 82 -12.21 -16.38 -73.78
C ALA A 82 -12.23 -17.27 -72.53
N LYS A 83 -13.43 -17.67 -72.06
CA LYS A 83 -13.57 -18.54 -70.88
C LYS A 83 -12.88 -19.90 -71.03
N ASP A 84 -12.85 -20.45 -72.23
CA ASP A 84 -12.25 -21.76 -72.51
C ASP A 84 -10.72 -21.72 -72.37
N PHE A 85 -10.10 -20.57 -72.63
CA PHE A 85 -8.65 -20.38 -72.57
C PHE A 85 -8.15 -19.84 -71.24
N ALA A 86 -9.02 -19.28 -70.38
CA ALA A 86 -8.63 -18.62 -69.14
C ALA A 86 -7.76 -19.52 -68.23
N ALA A 87 -8.17 -20.76 -68.02
CA ALA A 87 -7.44 -21.72 -67.16
C ALA A 87 -6.02 -22.03 -67.68
N MET A 88 -5.83 -22.01 -69.01
CA MET A 88 -4.52 -22.25 -69.62
C MET A 88 -3.61 -21.04 -69.41
N TYR A 89 -4.10 -19.82 -69.68
CA TYR A 89 -3.32 -18.59 -69.44
C TYR A 89 -3.00 -18.36 -67.96
N GLN A 90 -3.85 -18.84 -67.05
CA GLN A 90 -3.61 -18.74 -65.61
C GLN A 90 -2.38 -19.54 -65.15
N THR A 91 -2.08 -20.66 -65.81
CA THR A 91 -1.04 -21.61 -65.40
C THR A 91 0.26 -21.49 -66.21
N ILE A 92 0.23 -20.85 -67.38
CA ILE A 92 1.44 -20.64 -68.20
C ILE A 92 2.37 -19.62 -67.54
N PRO A 93 3.67 -19.92 -67.40
CA PRO A 93 4.64 -18.99 -66.81
C PRO A 93 5.14 -17.96 -67.82
N PHE A 94 4.32 -16.94 -68.07
CA PHE A 94 4.65 -15.85 -69.02
C PHE A 94 4.67 -14.46 -68.38
N LEU A 95 4.57 -14.33 -67.06
CA LEU A 95 4.53 -13.02 -66.39
C LEU A 95 5.83 -12.73 -65.62
N PRO A 96 6.39 -11.50 -65.73
CA PRO A 96 7.55 -11.09 -64.94
C PRO A 96 7.15 -10.70 -63.51
N PHE A 97 8.09 -10.78 -62.57
CA PHE A 97 7.88 -10.43 -61.17
C PHE A 97 8.80 -9.26 -60.74
N LEU A 98 8.42 -8.59 -59.65
CA LEU A 98 9.14 -7.45 -59.11
C LEU A 98 10.30 -7.94 -58.23
N THR A 99 11.52 -7.50 -58.55
CA THR A 99 12.71 -7.71 -57.70
C THR A 99 12.71 -6.73 -56.54
N LYS A 100 13.56 -6.97 -55.52
CA LYS A 100 13.63 -6.12 -54.32
C LYS A 100 13.79 -4.64 -54.69
N PRO A 101 12.88 -3.76 -54.24
CA PRO A 101 13.00 -2.32 -54.47
C PRO A 101 14.31 -1.76 -53.89
N ALA A 102 14.87 -0.74 -54.54
CA ALA A 102 16.08 -0.09 -54.05
C ALA A 102 15.85 0.52 -52.66
N GLY A 103 16.77 0.26 -51.73
CA GLY A 103 16.68 0.75 -50.34
C GLY A 103 15.69 0.00 -49.46
N PHE A 104 15.05 -1.06 -49.95
CA PHE A 104 14.21 -1.93 -49.12
C PHE A 104 15.08 -2.71 -48.13
N SER A 105 14.73 -2.72 -46.86
CA SER A 105 15.55 -3.34 -45.81
C SER A 105 15.31 -4.85 -45.71
N LEU A 106 14.05 -5.29 -45.75
CA LEU A 106 13.64 -6.66 -45.47
C LEU A 106 13.92 -7.67 -46.60
N ASP A 107 13.77 -8.96 -46.28
CA ASP A 107 13.92 -10.08 -47.21
C ASP A 107 12.74 -10.18 -48.19
N TRP A 108 12.85 -9.45 -49.29
CA TRP A 108 11.88 -9.46 -50.37
C TRP A 108 11.83 -10.82 -51.09
N LYS A 109 10.64 -11.43 -51.20
CA LYS A 109 10.49 -12.78 -51.77
C LYS A 109 11.04 -12.91 -53.18
N GLY A 110 10.89 -11.87 -54.00
CA GLY A 110 11.42 -11.85 -55.37
C GLY A 110 12.92 -12.17 -55.45
N ASN A 111 13.72 -11.83 -54.44
CA ASN A 111 15.16 -12.10 -54.46
C ASN A 111 15.51 -13.59 -54.21
N SER A 112 14.53 -14.41 -53.84
CA SER A 112 14.69 -15.87 -53.80
C SER A 112 14.77 -16.49 -55.19
N PHE A 113 14.48 -15.73 -56.25
CA PHE A 113 14.44 -16.19 -57.63
C PHE A 113 15.45 -15.43 -58.49
N LYS A 114 15.82 -16.03 -59.62
CA LYS A 114 16.66 -15.34 -60.61
C LYS A 114 15.84 -14.18 -61.20
N PRO A 115 16.43 -12.99 -61.45
CA PRO A 115 15.70 -11.85 -62.02
C PRO A 115 15.01 -12.16 -63.35
N GLU A 116 15.52 -13.16 -64.08
CA GLU A 116 14.97 -13.59 -65.36
C GLU A 116 13.80 -14.56 -65.22
N THR A 117 13.44 -15.05 -64.02
CA THR A 117 12.36 -16.04 -63.86
C THR A 117 11.00 -15.47 -64.27
N MET A 118 10.21 -16.28 -64.99
CA MET A 118 8.81 -15.96 -65.35
C MET A 118 7.87 -16.84 -64.53
N PHE A 119 6.71 -16.30 -64.18
CA PHE A 119 5.73 -16.92 -63.29
C PHE A 119 4.38 -17.06 -63.96
N ALA A 120 3.61 -18.04 -63.48
CA ALA A 120 2.20 -18.17 -63.80
C ALA A 120 1.39 -17.12 -63.04
N ALA A 121 0.22 -16.75 -63.57
CA ALA A 121 -0.66 -15.81 -62.88
C ALA A 121 -1.14 -16.36 -61.52
N THR A 122 -1.30 -17.68 -61.42
CA THR A 122 -1.63 -18.39 -60.16
C THR A 122 -0.51 -18.36 -59.11
N ASP A 123 0.68 -17.89 -59.44
CA ASP A 123 1.80 -17.83 -58.48
C ASP A 123 2.12 -16.39 -58.06
N LEU A 124 1.45 -15.40 -58.66
CA LEU A 124 1.70 -13.98 -58.43
C LEU A 124 0.57 -13.30 -57.66
N TYR A 125 0.90 -12.16 -57.06
CA TYR A 125 -0.06 -11.17 -56.58
C TYR A 125 0.18 -9.82 -57.27
N ILE A 126 -0.88 -9.01 -57.34
CA ILE A 126 -0.79 -7.65 -57.89
C ILE A 126 -0.16 -6.68 -56.89
N ALA A 127 0.35 -5.55 -57.40
CA ALA A 127 1.00 -4.51 -56.59
C ALA A 127 0.10 -3.96 -55.46
N GLU A 128 -1.23 -3.99 -55.60
CA GLU A 128 -2.18 -3.56 -54.55
C GLU A 128 -2.08 -4.39 -53.26
N HIS A 129 -1.62 -5.64 -53.35
CA HIS A 129 -1.43 -6.52 -52.20
C HIS A 129 0.04 -6.62 -51.77
N GLN A 130 0.92 -5.79 -52.35
CA GLN A 130 2.36 -5.86 -52.12
C GLN A 130 2.71 -5.89 -50.63
N ASP A 131 2.25 -4.89 -49.89
CA ASP A 131 2.66 -4.70 -48.49
C ASP A 131 2.20 -5.85 -47.58
N ILE A 132 1.19 -6.64 -47.98
CA ILE A 132 0.67 -7.76 -47.19
C ILE A 132 1.20 -9.14 -47.61
N VAL A 133 2.00 -9.24 -48.69
CA VAL A 133 2.56 -10.53 -49.16
C VAL A 133 4.03 -10.49 -49.61
N CYS A 134 4.67 -9.33 -49.71
CA CYS A 134 5.97 -9.17 -50.38
C CYS A 134 7.15 -9.98 -49.80
N LEU A 135 7.08 -10.44 -48.56
CA LEU A 135 8.12 -11.26 -47.95
C LEU A 135 7.92 -12.75 -48.24
N LEU A 136 6.69 -13.14 -48.58
CA LEU A 136 6.29 -14.54 -48.73
C LEU A 136 5.95 -14.94 -50.16
N GLN A 137 5.44 -14.01 -50.98
CA GLN A 137 4.97 -14.27 -52.35
C GLN A 137 5.57 -13.29 -53.37
N PRO A 138 5.79 -13.72 -54.62
CA PRO A 138 6.25 -12.84 -55.67
C PRO A 138 5.12 -11.93 -56.16
N ILE A 139 5.48 -10.72 -56.59
CA ILE A 139 4.55 -9.66 -57.00
C ILE A 139 4.74 -9.39 -58.48
N LEU A 140 3.65 -9.25 -59.22
CA LEU A 140 3.66 -8.96 -60.65
C LEU A 140 4.39 -7.63 -60.95
N ASN A 141 5.32 -7.65 -61.91
CA ASN A 141 6.00 -6.44 -62.36
C ASN A 141 5.22 -5.73 -63.47
N GLU A 142 4.34 -4.81 -63.08
CA GLU A 142 3.53 -3.98 -64.01
C GLU A 142 4.31 -2.78 -64.60
N ASN A 143 5.62 -2.66 -64.35
CA ASN A 143 6.44 -1.64 -64.99
C ASN A 143 6.54 -1.87 -66.50
N SER A 144 7.01 -0.87 -67.26
CA SER A 144 7.19 -1.04 -68.70
C SER A 144 8.21 -2.16 -69.02
N HIS A 145 8.11 -2.72 -70.22
CA HIS A 145 9.05 -3.74 -70.69
C HIS A 145 10.51 -3.23 -70.74
N SER A 146 10.72 -1.91 -70.84
CA SER A 146 12.06 -1.29 -70.71
C SER A 146 12.66 -1.50 -69.31
N PHE A 147 11.83 -1.68 -68.29
CA PHE A 147 12.21 -2.01 -66.91
C PHE A 147 11.87 -3.47 -66.56
N ARG A 148 11.96 -4.38 -67.54
CA ARG A 148 11.73 -5.83 -67.38
C ARG A 148 10.34 -6.18 -66.81
N GLY A 149 9.34 -5.33 -67.02
CA GLY A 149 7.95 -5.59 -66.62
C GLY A 149 7.04 -5.94 -67.80
N CYS A 150 5.78 -6.25 -67.53
CA CYS A 150 4.78 -6.57 -68.55
C CYS A 150 3.91 -5.37 -68.99
N GLY A 151 4.13 -4.20 -68.39
CA GLY A 151 3.30 -3.02 -68.57
C GLY A 151 2.02 -3.05 -67.73
N SER A 152 1.24 -1.97 -67.81
CA SER A 152 -0.02 -1.85 -67.08
C SER A 152 -1.03 -2.91 -67.55
N VAL A 153 -1.60 -3.64 -66.58
CA VAL A 153 -2.57 -4.70 -66.84
C VAL A 153 -3.99 -4.19 -66.53
N PRO A 154 -4.90 -4.11 -67.53
CA PRO A 154 -6.28 -3.68 -67.31
C PRO A 154 -7.06 -4.62 -66.38
N LEU A 155 -8.08 -4.10 -65.68
CA LEU A 155 -8.87 -4.85 -64.71
C LEU A 155 -9.50 -6.13 -65.30
N ALA A 156 -10.04 -6.05 -66.52
CA ALA A 156 -10.63 -7.22 -67.20
C ALA A 156 -9.59 -8.33 -67.47
N VAL A 157 -8.35 -7.96 -67.76
CA VAL A 157 -7.25 -8.92 -67.94
C VAL A 157 -6.80 -9.49 -66.61
N LYS A 158 -6.74 -8.68 -65.54
CA LYS A 158 -6.47 -9.17 -64.17
C LYS A 158 -7.51 -10.20 -63.73
N GLU A 159 -8.78 -9.95 -64.02
CA GLU A 159 -9.87 -10.90 -63.74
C GLU A 159 -9.73 -12.19 -64.55
N PHE A 160 -9.49 -12.07 -65.86
CA PHE A 160 -9.27 -13.20 -66.76
C PHE A 160 -8.11 -14.11 -66.31
N LEU A 161 -7.01 -13.51 -65.86
CA LEU A 161 -5.83 -14.21 -65.36
C LEU A 161 -5.94 -14.65 -63.89
N GLY A 162 -7.07 -14.41 -63.21
CA GLY A 162 -7.23 -14.79 -61.80
C GLY A 162 -6.36 -14.02 -60.82
N LEU A 163 -5.80 -12.87 -61.22
CA LEU A 163 -4.90 -12.04 -60.42
C LEU A 163 -5.62 -11.20 -59.36
N LEU A 164 -6.95 -11.06 -59.45
CA LEU A 164 -7.78 -10.34 -58.48
C LEU A 164 -8.10 -11.13 -57.21
N ARG A 165 -7.43 -12.28 -57.01
CA ARG A 165 -7.58 -13.08 -55.79
C ARG A 165 -7.05 -12.32 -54.57
N LYS A 166 -7.80 -12.39 -53.48
CA LYS A 166 -7.36 -11.81 -52.21
C LYS A 166 -6.41 -12.78 -51.47
N PRO A 167 -5.36 -12.28 -50.79
CA PRO A 167 -4.52 -13.10 -49.93
C PRO A 167 -5.32 -13.81 -48.83
N THR A 168 -4.95 -15.02 -48.46
CA THR A 168 -5.60 -15.68 -47.31
C THR A 168 -5.21 -14.99 -46.01
N VAL A 169 -6.09 -15.03 -45.01
CA VAL A 169 -5.79 -14.49 -43.66
C VAL A 169 -4.52 -15.09 -43.08
N GLU A 170 -4.30 -16.39 -43.31
CA GLU A 170 -3.09 -17.08 -42.88
C GLU A 170 -1.82 -16.53 -43.52
N LEU A 171 -1.87 -16.23 -44.82
CA LEU A 171 -0.73 -15.64 -45.51
C LEU A 171 -0.37 -14.26 -44.92
N VAL A 172 -1.37 -13.43 -44.61
CA VAL A 172 -1.14 -12.09 -44.04
C VAL A 172 -0.65 -12.17 -42.59
N VAL A 173 -1.12 -13.12 -41.79
CA VAL A 173 -0.58 -13.37 -40.44
C VAL A 173 0.87 -13.83 -40.51
N ASN A 174 1.21 -14.72 -41.45
CA ASN A 174 2.60 -15.17 -41.63
C ASN A 174 3.51 -14.03 -42.14
N GLN A 175 3.01 -13.16 -43.03
CA GLN A 175 3.73 -11.96 -43.46
C GLN A 175 4.06 -11.09 -42.24
N LEU A 176 3.06 -10.78 -41.42
CA LEU A 176 3.26 -9.98 -40.20
C LEU A 176 4.26 -10.64 -39.23
N ARG A 177 4.24 -11.97 -39.12
CA ARG A 177 5.21 -12.73 -38.33
C ARG A 177 6.63 -12.59 -38.86
N GLU A 178 6.84 -12.65 -40.17
CA GLU A 178 8.18 -12.45 -40.75
C GLU A 178 8.69 -11.01 -40.52
N VAL A 179 7.81 -10.01 -40.68
CA VAL A 179 8.17 -8.60 -40.44
C VAL A 179 8.62 -8.38 -39.00
N ALA A 180 7.94 -9.03 -38.05
CA ALA A 180 8.22 -8.93 -36.62
C ALA A 180 9.52 -9.65 -36.18
N LYS A 181 10.13 -10.49 -37.02
CA LYS A 181 11.43 -11.13 -36.73
C LYS A 181 12.62 -10.20 -37.00
N SER A 182 12.52 -9.32 -37.99
CA SER A 182 13.63 -8.50 -38.48
C SER A 182 13.81 -7.21 -37.65
N VAL A 183 14.15 -7.30 -36.37
CA VAL A 183 14.20 -6.15 -35.45
C VAL A 183 15.63 -5.64 -35.18
N ASP A 184 16.66 -6.36 -35.63
CA ASP A 184 18.06 -6.14 -35.20
C ASP A 184 18.65 -4.77 -35.58
N ASP A 185 18.16 -4.13 -36.66
CA ASP A 185 18.65 -2.82 -37.14
C ASP A 185 17.69 -1.64 -36.83
N GLY A 186 16.70 -1.86 -35.96
CA GLY A 186 15.62 -0.91 -35.69
C GLY A 186 14.49 -0.93 -36.72
N ILE A 187 13.35 -0.31 -36.40
CA ILE A 187 12.14 -0.35 -37.24
C ILE A 187 12.23 0.65 -38.38
N THR A 188 12.21 0.15 -39.60
CA THR A 188 12.22 0.94 -40.84
C THR A 188 10.81 1.39 -41.26
N LEU A 189 10.71 2.46 -42.05
CA LEU A 189 9.44 2.93 -42.60
C LEU A 189 8.69 1.84 -43.41
N TYR A 190 9.44 0.95 -44.08
CA TYR A 190 8.85 -0.18 -44.79
C TYR A 190 8.18 -1.18 -43.83
N GLN A 191 8.78 -1.47 -42.69
CA GLN A 191 8.18 -2.33 -41.66
C GLN A 191 6.92 -1.69 -41.08
N GLU A 192 6.93 -0.38 -40.82
CA GLU A 192 5.73 0.33 -40.36
C GLU A 192 4.59 0.24 -41.38
N ASN A 193 4.89 0.48 -42.66
CA ASN A 193 3.90 0.45 -43.75
C ASN A 193 3.30 -0.95 -43.91
N ILE A 194 4.15 -1.97 -43.97
CA ILE A 194 3.73 -3.38 -44.07
C ILE A 194 2.88 -3.77 -42.86
N THR A 195 3.33 -3.44 -41.65
CA THR A 195 2.60 -3.72 -40.42
C THR A 195 1.21 -3.08 -40.43
N ASN A 196 1.13 -1.81 -40.82
CA ASN A 196 -0.12 -1.08 -40.91
C ASN A 196 -1.06 -1.67 -41.98
N ALA A 197 -0.53 -2.08 -43.14
CA ALA A 197 -1.29 -2.75 -44.19
C ALA A 197 -1.83 -4.11 -43.72
N CYS A 198 -1.00 -4.91 -43.02
CA CYS A 198 -1.41 -6.16 -42.40
C CYS A 198 -2.52 -5.94 -41.37
N TYR A 199 -2.38 -4.96 -40.47
CA TYR A 199 -3.42 -4.64 -39.48
C TYR A 199 -4.74 -4.25 -40.14
N LYS A 200 -4.69 -3.38 -41.15
CA LYS A 200 -5.88 -2.98 -41.90
C LYS A 200 -6.58 -4.18 -42.52
N TYR A 201 -5.83 -5.05 -43.22
CA TYR A 201 -6.40 -6.24 -43.85
C TYR A 201 -7.01 -7.20 -42.82
N LEU A 202 -6.29 -7.50 -41.74
CA LEU A 202 -6.76 -8.41 -40.70
C LEU A 202 -7.99 -7.84 -39.99
N HIS A 203 -8.00 -6.54 -39.69
CA HIS A 203 -9.16 -5.87 -39.11
C HIS A 203 -10.39 -5.98 -40.03
N GLU A 204 -10.27 -5.64 -41.32
CA GLU A 204 -11.36 -5.77 -42.30
C GLU A 204 -11.84 -7.22 -42.45
N ALA A 205 -10.94 -8.20 -42.43
CA ALA A 205 -11.27 -9.62 -42.50
C ALA A 205 -12.01 -10.12 -41.24
N MET A 206 -11.63 -9.65 -40.06
CA MET A 206 -12.29 -9.98 -38.79
C MET A 206 -13.71 -9.43 -38.72
N MET A 207 -13.98 -8.30 -39.35
CA MET A 207 -15.33 -7.69 -39.36
C MET A 207 -16.32 -8.42 -40.28
N GLN A 208 -15.85 -9.34 -41.13
CA GLN A 208 -16.72 -10.08 -42.06
C GLN A 208 -17.33 -11.35 -41.43
N SER A 209 -16.67 -11.96 -40.44
CA SER A 209 -17.09 -13.25 -39.88
C SER A 209 -16.47 -13.50 -38.50
N ASP A 210 -17.29 -13.97 -37.56
CA ASP A 210 -16.84 -14.34 -36.21
C ASP A 210 -15.88 -15.55 -36.21
N SER A 211 -16.03 -16.50 -37.14
CA SER A 211 -15.10 -17.63 -37.25
C SER A 211 -13.72 -17.15 -37.70
N THR A 212 -13.66 -16.18 -38.60
CA THR A 212 -12.41 -15.53 -39.03
C THR A 212 -11.82 -14.72 -37.89
N LYS A 213 -12.64 -14.01 -37.13
CA LYS A 213 -12.23 -13.26 -35.92
C LYS A 213 -11.53 -14.15 -34.91
N MET A 214 -12.09 -15.31 -34.58
CA MET A 214 -11.48 -16.27 -33.66
C MET A 214 -10.14 -16.79 -34.21
N ALA A 215 -10.10 -17.21 -35.48
CA ALA A 215 -8.89 -17.74 -36.11
C ALA A 215 -7.75 -16.72 -36.17
N VAL A 216 -8.03 -15.45 -36.49
CA VAL A 216 -7.03 -14.36 -36.46
C VAL A 216 -6.52 -14.16 -35.04
N THR A 217 -7.44 -14.08 -34.08
CA THR A 217 -7.13 -13.81 -32.67
C THR A 217 -6.21 -14.88 -32.08
N GLU A 218 -6.52 -16.16 -32.29
CA GLU A 218 -5.70 -17.26 -31.80
C GLU A 218 -4.29 -17.25 -32.39
N LYS A 219 -4.18 -17.02 -33.71
CA LYS A 219 -2.88 -17.00 -34.40
C LYS A 219 -2.01 -15.79 -34.01
N LEU A 220 -2.61 -14.62 -33.78
CA LEU A 220 -1.87 -13.42 -33.39
C LEU A 220 -1.36 -13.49 -31.94
N LYS A 221 -2.08 -14.17 -31.04
CA LYS A 221 -1.63 -14.35 -29.65
C LYS A 221 -0.37 -15.20 -29.50
N THR A 222 0.03 -15.95 -30.54
CA THR A 222 1.18 -16.86 -30.45
C THR A 222 2.54 -16.17 -30.61
N PHE A 223 2.58 -14.88 -30.96
CA PHE A 223 3.84 -14.16 -31.20
C PHE A 223 3.70 -12.65 -30.93
N SER A 224 4.83 -11.99 -30.67
CA SER A 224 4.88 -10.54 -30.54
C SER A 224 4.64 -9.87 -31.88
N PHE A 225 3.49 -9.21 -32.03
CA PHE A 225 3.08 -8.61 -33.31
C PHE A 225 2.68 -7.15 -33.19
N ILE A 226 2.50 -6.62 -31.99
CA ILE A 226 2.07 -5.24 -31.78
C ILE A 226 3.29 -4.34 -31.85
N LEU A 227 3.35 -3.50 -32.89
CA LEU A 227 4.43 -2.54 -33.05
C LEU A 227 4.22 -1.36 -32.09
N VAL A 228 5.15 -1.17 -31.16
CA VAL A 228 5.19 -0.02 -30.25
C VAL A 228 6.60 0.55 -30.26
N GLU A 229 6.71 1.85 -30.56
CA GLU A 229 7.99 2.54 -30.73
C GLU A 229 8.89 1.77 -31.70
N ASN A 230 9.96 1.14 -31.21
CA ASN A 230 10.94 0.41 -32.01
C ASN A 230 10.92 -1.12 -31.76
N ALA A 231 9.83 -1.67 -31.21
CA ALA A 231 9.76 -3.09 -30.89
C ALA A 231 8.39 -3.71 -31.18
N TYR A 232 8.40 -5.01 -31.47
CA TYR A 232 7.19 -5.82 -31.50
C TYR A 232 6.98 -6.48 -30.13
N VAL A 233 5.81 -6.26 -29.54
CA VAL A 233 5.46 -6.75 -28.19
C VAL A 233 4.18 -7.58 -28.19
N ASN A 234 4.01 -8.40 -27.15
CA ASN A 234 2.79 -9.18 -26.92
C ASN A 234 1.65 -8.29 -26.40
N SER A 235 0.41 -8.72 -26.62
CA SER A 235 -0.80 -7.99 -26.18
C SER A 235 -0.86 -7.77 -24.67
N GLU A 236 -0.26 -8.66 -23.87
CA GLU A 236 -0.24 -8.56 -22.40
C GLU A 236 0.54 -7.35 -21.87
N LYS A 237 1.53 -6.87 -22.64
CA LYS A 237 2.39 -5.71 -22.31
C LYS A 237 1.82 -4.39 -22.82
N VAL A 238 0.66 -4.40 -23.48
CA VAL A 238 0.08 -3.21 -24.11
C VAL A 238 -1.29 -2.90 -23.53
N ALA A 239 -1.56 -1.63 -23.28
CA ALA A 239 -2.88 -1.14 -22.89
C ALA A 239 -3.33 0.06 -23.73
N PHE A 240 -4.65 0.26 -23.86
CA PHE A 240 -5.21 1.44 -24.52
C PHE A 240 -4.91 2.73 -23.75
N HIS A 241 -4.86 2.66 -22.43
CA HIS A 241 -4.57 3.81 -21.57
C HIS A 241 -3.44 3.47 -20.59
N LEU A 242 -2.39 4.28 -20.65
CA LEU A 242 -1.26 4.29 -19.74
C LEU A 242 -0.81 5.75 -19.69
N ASN A 243 -0.79 6.35 -18.50
CA ASN A 243 -0.65 7.80 -18.34
C ASN A 243 0.82 8.25 -18.25
N PHE A 244 1.75 7.31 -18.27
CA PHE A 244 3.18 7.55 -18.04
C PHE A 244 4.04 6.54 -18.79
N GLU A 245 5.33 6.84 -18.92
CA GLU A 245 6.27 5.98 -19.62
C GLU A 245 6.75 4.82 -18.72
N ALA A 246 6.47 3.60 -19.16
CA ALA A 246 6.81 2.35 -18.46
C ALA A 246 7.61 1.36 -19.33
N ALA A 247 8.18 1.83 -20.44
CA ALA A 247 9.08 1.05 -21.28
C ALA A 247 10.33 0.63 -20.48
N PRO A 248 10.92 -0.56 -20.75
CA PRO A 248 10.53 -1.52 -21.77
C PRO A 248 9.48 -2.57 -21.32
N TYR A 249 8.90 -2.41 -20.13
CA TYR A 249 8.07 -3.43 -19.50
C TYR A 249 6.60 -3.36 -19.93
N LEU A 250 6.02 -2.16 -19.92
CA LEU A 250 4.62 -1.91 -20.29
C LEU A 250 4.55 -0.73 -21.26
N TYR A 251 3.62 -0.81 -22.20
CA TYR A 251 3.47 0.16 -23.28
C TYR A 251 2.04 0.64 -23.44
N GLN A 252 1.90 1.88 -23.89
CA GLN A 252 0.64 2.40 -24.39
C GLN A 252 0.50 2.04 -25.87
N LEU A 253 -0.67 1.57 -26.29
CA LEU A 253 -0.96 1.34 -27.71
C LEU A 253 -0.82 2.68 -28.46
N PRO A 254 -0.07 2.76 -29.58
CA PRO A 254 0.04 4.00 -30.36
C PRO A 254 -1.33 4.55 -30.80
N ASN A 255 -1.52 5.87 -30.73
CA ASN A 255 -2.80 6.51 -31.05
C ASN A 255 -3.27 6.24 -32.50
N LYS A 256 -2.33 6.06 -33.45
CA LYS A 256 -2.62 5.64 -34.83
C LYS A 256 -3.38 4.32 -34.91
N TYR A 257 -3.15 3.41 -33.97
CA TYR A 257 -3.79 2.09 -33.92
C TYR A 257 -5.06 2.09 -33.08
N LYS A 258 -5.12 2.88 -32.00
CA LYS A 258 -6.33 3.02 -31.18
C LYS A 258 -7.56 3.44 -31.99
N ASN A 259 -7.36 4.34 -32.95
CA ASN A 259 -8.47 4.92 -33.72
C ASN A 259 -8.87 4.06 -34.93
N ASN A 260 -7.89 3.38 -35.54
CA ASN A 260 -8.10 2.72 -36.83
C ASN A 260 -8.40 1.22 -36.70
N PHE A 261 -7.92 0.54 -35.63
CA PHE A 261 -7.97 -0.92 -35.52
C PHE A 261 -8.39 -1.38 -34.11
N ARG A 262 -9.28 -0.64 -33.45
CA ARG A 262 -9.65 -0.89 -32.05
C ARG A 262 -10.14 -2.31 -31.81
N GLU A 263 -11.07 -2.82 -32.61
CA GLU A 263 -11.64 -4.15 -32.44
C GLU A 263 -10.59 -5.27 -32.61
N LEU A 264 -9.58 -5.08 -33.46
CA LEU A 264 -8.47 -6.03 -33.63
C LEU A 264 -7.70 -6.19 -32.31
N PHE A 265 -7.30 -5.06 -31.70
CA PHE A 265 -6.51 -5.06 -30.46
C PHE A 265 -7.33 -5.49 -29.24
N GLU A 266 -8.60 -5.11 -29.14
CA GLU A 266 -9.49 -5.62 -28.09
C GLU A 266 -9.67 -7.15 -28.19
N SER A 267 -9.80 -7.70 -29.40
CA SER A 267 -9.99 -9.14 -29.60
C SER A 267 -8.75 -9.95 -29.21
N VAL A 268 -7.54 -9.46 -29.47
CA VAL A 268 -6.28 -10.14 -29.07
C VAL A 268 -5.94 -9.97 -27.58
N GLY A 269 -6.77 -9.27 -26.81
CA GLY A 269 -6.63 -9.14 -25.36
C GLY A 269 -5.82 -7.93 -24.88
N VAL A 270 -5.64 -6.89 -25.72
CA VAL A 270 -5.10 -5.61 -25.25
C VAL A 270 -6.08 -4.99 -24.25
N ARG A 271 -5.60 -4.74 -23.03
CA ARG A 271 -6.43 -4.27 -21.92
C ARG A 271 -6.73 -2.77 -22.03
N GLN A 272 -7.84 -2.32 -21.44
CA GLN A 272 -8.16 -0.89 -21.41
C GLN A 272 -7.13 -0.11 -20.57
N SER A 273 -6.73 -0.64 -19.42
CA SER A 273 -5.69 -0.10 -18.54
C SER A 273 -5.08 -1.24 -17.72
N PHE A 274 -3.87 -1.03 -17.20
CA PHE A 274 -3.20 -1.98 -16.32
C PHE A 274 -3.73 -1.94 -14.88
N THR A 275 -3.61 -3.06 -14.17
CA THR A 275 -3.99 -3.17 -12.76
C THR A 275 -2.81 -2.92 -11.83
N VAL A 276 -3.07 -2.90 -10.52
CA VAL A 276 -2.01 -2.76 -9.50
C VAL A 276 -1.03 -3.94 -9.57
N GLU A 277 -1.53 -5.13 -9.86
CA GLU A 277 -0.75 -6.37 -9.98
C GLU A 277 0.17 -6.35 -11.19
N ASP A 278 -0.28 -5.79 -12.34
CA ASP A 278 0.58 -5.61 -13.51
C ASP A 278 1.79 -4.75 -13.17
N PHE A 279 1.57 -3.64 -12.45
CA PHE A 279 2.64 -2.75 -11.99
C PHE A 279 3.54 -3.42 -10.95
N ALA A 280 2.97 -4.21 -10.03
CA ALA A 280 3.73 -4.97 -9.04
C ALA A 280 4.69 -5.97 -9.72
N LEU A 281 4.22 -6.69 -10.74
CA LEU A 281 5.05 -7.64 -11.52
C LEU A 281 6.23 -6.95 -12.21
N VAL A 282 6.07 -5.70 -12.67
CA VAL A 282 7.19 -4.93 -13.22
C VAL A 282 8.23 -4.64 -12.15
N LEU A 283 7.81 -4.17 -10.97
CA LEU A 283 8.72 -3.90 -9.86
C LEU A 283 9.44 -5.18 -9.40
N GLU A 284 8.73 -6.32 -9.37
CA GLU A 284 9.31 -7.63 -9.07
C GLU A 284 10.32 -8.08 -10.14
N SER A 285 10.03 -7.87 -11.42
CA SER A 285 10.95 -8.18 -12.52
C SER A 285 12.24 -7.36 -12.42
N ILE A 286 12.12 -6.05 -12.15
CA ILE A 286 13.28 -5.17 -11.91
C ILE A 286 14.10 -5.65 -10.69
N ALA A 287 13.42 -6.09 -9.62
CA ALA A 287 14.07 -6.62 -8.44
C ALA A 287 14.82 -7.95 -8.74
N GLN A 288 14.21 -8.85 -9.51
CA GLN A 288 14.80 -10.13 -9.88
C GLN A 288 16.01 -9.98 -10.79
N GLU A 289 15.96 -9.09 -11.79
CA GLU A 289 17.08 -8.82 -12.71
C GLU A 289 18.34 -8.33 -11.98
N LYS A 290 18.18 -7.57 -10.90
CA LYS A 290 19.30 -7.00 -10.12
C LYS A 290 19.67 -7.86 -8.90
N GLY A 291 18.79 -8.73 -8.45
CA GLY A 291 18.98 -9.57 -7.26
C GLY A 291 19.19 -8.71 -6.00
N THR A 292 20.37 -8.81 -5.38
CA THR A 292 20.72 -8.05 -4.16
C THR A 292 21.44 -6.73 -4.40
N LYS A 293 21.72 -6.41 -5.68
CA LYS A 293 22.43 -5.19 -6.10
C LYS A 293 21.49 -3.99 -6.12
N GLN A 294 22.09 -2.80 -6.08
CA GLN A 294 21.35 -1.54 -6.18
C GLN A 294 20.75 -1.40 -7.58
N VAL A 295 19.55 -0.85 -7.63
CA VAL A 295 18.88 -0.49 -8.88
C VAL A 295 19.61 0.73 -9.48
N THR A 296 19.75 0.78 -10.80
CA THR A 296 20.34 1.95 -11.50
C THR A 296 19.41 3.15 -11.37
N GLU A 297 19.95 4.37 -11.47
CA GLU A 297 19.14 5.59 -11.38
C GLU A 297 17.98 5.60 -12.40
N GLU A 298 18.23 5.15 -13.64
CA GLU A 298 17.20 5.04 -14.68
C GLU A 298 16.05 4.09 -14.27
N ASN A 299 16.38 2.91 -13.75
CA ASN A 299 15.38 1.95 -13.28
C ASN A 299 14.68 2.45 -12.00
N PHE A 300 15.36 3.21 -11.15
CA PHE A 300 14.75 3.85 -9.99
C PHE A 300 13.71 4.89 -10.40
N GLN A 301 14.03 5.74 -11.39
CA GLN A 301 13.07 6.71 -11.93
C GLN A 301 11.85 6.02 -12.55
N LEU A 302 12.05 4.89 -13.23
CA LEU A 302 10.96 4.04 -13.72
C LEU A 302 10.11 3.48 -12.57
N CYS A 303 10.72 2.89 -11.54
CA CYS A 303 10.02 2.41 -10.35
C CYS A 303 9.22 3.54 -9.69
N ARG A 304 9.81 4.74 -9.55
CA ARG A 304 9.14 5.91 -8.98
C ARG A 304 7.90 6.29 -9.78
N ARG A 305 7.97 6.34 -11.12
CA ARG A 305 6.80 6.60 -11.99
C ARG A 305 5.73 5.53 -11.82
N ILE A 306 6.10 4.25 -11.86
CA ILE A 306 5.17 3.13 -11.65
C ILE A 306 4.45 3.23 -10.30
N ILE A 307 5.19 3.56 -9.23
CA ILE A 307 4.63 3.67 -7.88
C ILE A 307 3.72 4.89 -7.75
N SER A 308 4.18 6.06 -8.21
CA SER A 308 3.48 7.35 -8.00
C SER A 308 2.34 7.62 -8.98
N GLU A 309 2.45 7.18 -10.23
CA GLU A 309 1.46 7.43 -11.28
C GLU A 309 0.58 6.19 -11.54
N GLY A 310 1.15 4.98 -11.41
CA GLY A 310 0.44 3.73 -11.60
C GLY A 310 -0.25 3.21 -10.34
N ILE A 311 0.54 2.78 -9.35
CA ILE A 311 0.01 2.14 -8.14
C ILE A 311 -0.80 3.13 -7.31
N TRP A 312 -0.26 4.30 -7.02
CA TRP A 312 -0.92 5.30 -6.18
C TRP A 312 -2.28 5.74 -6.75
N SER A 313 -2.38 5.99 -8.05
CA SER A 313 -3.64 6.41 -8.69
C SER A 313 -4.76 5.38 -8.51
N LEU A 314 -4.42 4.09 -8.47
CA LEU A 314 -5.37 2.98 -8.28
C LEU A 314 -5.69 2.64 -6.82
N ILE A 315 -4.85 3.05 -5.86
CA ILE A 315 -5.06 2.77 -4.43
C ILE A 315 -5.46 3.99 -3.61
N ARG A 316 -5.36 5.21 -4.16
CA ARG A 316 -5.60 6.48 -3.44
C ARG A 316 -6.96 6.56 -2.75
N GLU A 317 -8.02 6.02 -3.34
CA GLU A 317 -9.38 6.06 -2.76
C GLU A 317 -9.73 4.81 -1.94
N LYS A 318 -8.89 3.76 -1.98
CA LYS A 318 -9.12 2.49 -1.26
C LYS A 318 -8.78 2.63 0.23
N LYS A 319 -9.49 1.89 1.09
CA LYS A 319 -9.19 1.83 2.53
C LYS A 319 -7.83 1.16 2.79
N GLN A 320 -7.11 1.62 3.81
CA GLN A 320 -5.79 1.09 4.17
C GLN A 320 -5.80 -0.42 4.44
N GLU A 321 -6.73 -0.91 5.26
CA GLU A 321 -6.86 -2.35 5.57
C GLU A 321 -7.00 -3.24 4.31
N PHE A 322 -7.69 -2.74 3.28
CA PHE A 322 -7.83 -3.44 2.01
C PHE A 322 -6.50 -3.48 1.26
N CYS A 323 -5.78 -2.36 1.21
CA CYS A 323 -4.49 -2.26 0.54
C CYS A 323 -3.42 -3.13 1.22
N GLU A 324 -3.35 -3.13 2.55
CA GLU A 324 -2.40 -3.96 3.30
C GLU A 324 -2.61 -5.46 3.09
N LYS A 325 -3.88 -5.89 3.01
CA LYS A 325 -4.26 -7.29 2.81
C LYS A 325 -3.96 -7.77 1.39
N ASN A 326 -4.30 -6.97 0.37
CA ASN A 326 -4.20 -7.40 -1.03
C ASN A 326 -2.85 -7.02 -1.68
N TYR A 327 -2.24 -5.91 -1.26
CA TYR A 327 -1.08 -5.29 -1.92
C TYR A 327 0.15 -5.17 -1.03
N GLY A 328 0.12 -5.63 0.22
CA GLY A 328 1.26 -5.50 1.13
C GLY A 328 2.52 -6.31 0.75
N HIS A 329 2.46 -7.12 -0.32
CA HIS A 329 3.61 -7.83 -0.88
C HIS A 329 4.42 -6.95 -1.87
N ILE A 330 3.84 -5.85 -2.35
CA ILE A 330 4.48 -4.96 -3.34
C ILE A 330 5.82 -4.47 -2.80
N VAL A 331 6.84 -4.52 -3.66
CA VAL A 331 8.19 -4.06 -3.35
C VAL A 331 8.33 -2.56 -3.62
N LEU A 332 9.00 -1.85 -2.72
CA LEU A 332 9.31 -0.42 -2.82
C LEU A 332 10.82 -0.20 -2.66
N PRO A 333 11.38 0.88 -3.24
CA PRO A 333 12.81 1.17 -3.10
C PRO A 333 13.13 1.73 -1.71
N ASP A 334 14.22 1.24 -1.12
CA ASP A 334 14.80 1.78 0.11
C ASP A 334 15.79 2.93 -0.18
N THR A 335 16.29 3.57 0.88
CA THR A 335 17.33 4.63 0.80
C THR A 335 18.64 4.20 0.11
N ASN A 336 18.89 2.90 -0.06
CA ASN A 336 20.05 2.35 -0.76
C ASN A 336 19.70 1.86 -2.17
N LEU A 337 18.54 2.23 -2.71
CA LEU A 337 18.03 1.83 -4.02
C LEU A 337 17.85 0.30 -4.17
N LYS A 338 17.47 -0.38 -3.08
CA LYS A 338 17.08 -1.80 -3.11
C LYS A 338 15.56 -1.93 -3.01
N LEU A 339 14.98 -2.75 -3.87
CA LEU A 339 13.55 -3.05 -3.84
C LEU A 339 13.27 -4.09 -2.75
N LEU A 340 12.42 -3.74 -1.78
CA LEU A 340 12.08 -4.56 -0.63
C LEU A 340 10.57 -4.54 -0.39
N PRO A 341 9.96 -5.61 0.15
CA PRO A 341 8.53 -5.62 0.45
C PRO A 341 8.13 -4.45 1.34
N ALA A 342 7.02 -3.78 1.02
CA ALA A 342 6.56 -2.59 1.74
C ALA A 342 6.46 -2.79 3.26
N LYS A 343 5.98 -3.96 3.71
CA LYS A 343 5.88 -4.35 5.13
C LYS A 343 7.21 -4.41 5.87
N SER A 344 8.32 -4.56 5.15
CA SER A 344 9.67 -4.61 5.73
C SER A 344 10.35 -3.23 5.81
N LEU A 345 9.71 -2.20 5.26
CA LEU A 345 10.23 -0.85 5.21
C LEU A 345 9.54 0.01 6.27
N CYS A 346 10.27 1.01 6.73
CA CYS A 346 9.72 2.12 7.51
C CYS A 346 9.59 3.35 6.62
N TYR A 347 8.52 4.12 6.79
CA TYR A 347 8.39 5.41 6.11
C TYR A 347 8.65 6.56 7.09
N ASN A 348 9.24 7.65 6.58
CA ASN A 348 9.65 8.78 7.40
C ASN A 348 8.47 9.73 7.66
N ASP A 349 7.61 9.39 8.62
CA ASP A 349 6.50 10.22 9.08
C ASP A 349 6.96 11.41 9.95
N CYS A 350 8.21 11.39 10.42
CA CYS A 350 8.77 12.39 11.34
C CYS A 350 10.21 12.77 10.98
N PRO A 351 10.41 13.85 10.19
CA PRO A 351 11.72 14.30 9.74
C PRO A 351 12.70 14.65 10.87
N TRP A 352 12.20 15.05 12.05
CA TRP A 352 13.04 15.46 13.19
C TRP A 352 13.64 14.29 13.98
N ILE A 353 13.09 13.08 13.87
CA ILE A 353 13.62 11.90 14.56
C ILE A 353 14.86 11.40 13.79
N LYS A 354 16.06 11.55 14.37
CA LYS A 354 17.30 11.03 13.79
C LYS A 354 17.62 9.66 14.38
N VAL A 355 17.12 8.61 13.75
CA VAL A 355 17.42 7.22 14.14
C VAL A 355 18.82 6.88 13.64
N LYS A 356 19.79 6.67 14.55
CA LYS A 356 21.18 6.26 14.21
C LYS A 356 21.35 4.77 13.89
N ASP A 357 20.27 4.01 13.94
CA ASP A 357 20.29 2.55 13.81
C ASP A 357 20.23 2.15 12.34
N SER A 358 21.28 1.48 11.89
CA SER A 358 21.43 0.96 10.53
C SER A 358 20.63 -0.32 10.27
N THR A 359 19.99 -0.91 11.28
CA THR A 359 19.19 -2.14 11.12
C THR A 359 17.83 -1.88 10.47
N VAL A 360 17.27 -0.68 10.65
CA VAL A 360 15.96 -0.27 10.11
C VAL A 360 16.12 0.24 8.69
N LYS A 361 15.35 -0.32 7.76
CA LYS A 361 15.38 0.05 6.34
C LYS A 361 14.27 1.05 6.03
N TYR A 362 14.64 2.21 5.51
CA TYR A 362 13.69 3.28 5.19
C TYR A 362 13.32 3.27 3.72
N CYS A 363 12.04 3.48 3.42
CA CYS A 363 11.58 3.76 2.06
C CYS A 363 12.23 5.05 1.54
N HIS A 364 12.58 5.06 0.26
CA HIS A 364 13.25 6.19 -0.38
C HIS A 364 12.39 7.47 -0.32
N ALA A 365 13.02 8.62 -0.07
CA ALA A 365 12.33 9.89 0.20
C ALA A 365 11.50 10.41 -1.00
N ASP A 366 11.93 10.12 -2.22
CA ASP A 366 11.20 10.47 -3.46
C ASP A 366 9.91 9.66 -3.70
N ILE A 367 9.65 8.62 -2.90
CA ILE A 367 8.38 7.90 -2.97
C ILE A 367 7.34 8.66 -2.12
N PRO A 368 6.15 8.98 -2.65
CA PRO A 368 5.10 9.63 -1.88
C PRO A 368 4.77 8.82 -0.61
N TRP A 369 4.82 9.47 0.56
CA TRP A 369 4.74 8.81 1.87
C TRP A 369 3.41 8.08 2.11
N GLU A 370 2.35 8.48 1.41
CA GLU A 370 1.03 7.85 1.49
C GLU A 370 1.03 6.43 0.91
N VAL A 371 1.90 6.13 -0.05
CA VAL A 371 2.00 4.82 -0.69
C VAL A 371 2.53 3.74 0.27
N PRO A 372 3.72 3.87 0.88
CA PRO A 372 4.19 2.89 1.84
C PRO A 372 3.24 2.74 3.03
N LEU A 373 2.63 3.84 3.51
CA LEU A 373 1.60 3.77 4.57
C LEU A 373 0.43 2.87 4.17
N LYS A 374 -0.16 3.07 2.98
CA LYS A 374 -1.27 2.22 2.51
C LYS A 374 -0.89 0.77 2.26
N LEU A 375 0.37 0.51 1.95
CA LEU A 375 0.88 -0.84 1.71
C LEU A 375 1.34 -1.55 2.99
N GLY A 376 1.25 -0.88 4.15
CA GLY A 376 1.52 -1.47 5.47
C GLY A 376 2.97 -1.32 5.93
N ALA A 377 3.69 -0.31 5.43
CA ALA A 377 4.98 0.08 5.98
C ALA A 377 4.79 0.69 7.39
N VAL A 378 5.75 0.42 8.27
CA VAL A 378 5.67 0.87 9.67
C VAL A 378 6.07 2.36 9.78
N PRO A 379 5.33 3.21 10.52
CA PRO A 379 5.74 4.59 10.74
C PRO A 379 7.03 4.66 11.57
N LYS A 380 7.94 5.56 11.23
CA LYS A 380 9.23 5.73 11.93
C LYS A 380 9.08 6.08 13.42
N ARG A 381 8.02 6.80 13.82
CA ARG A 381 7.67 7.02 15.24
C ARG A 381 7.50 5.73 16.03
N HIS A 382 6.83 4.73 15.45
CA HIS A 382 6.54 3.45 16.12
C HIS A 382 7.83 2.65 16.37
N THR A 383 8.71 2.54 15.38
CA THR A 383 9.99 1.84 15.52
C THR A 383 10.94 2.51 16.52
N ALA A 384 10.90 3.84 16.65
CA ALA A 384 11.68 4.55 17.67
C ALA A 384 11.19 4.22 19.10
N LEU A 385 9.88 4.08 19.29
CA LEU A 385 9.26 3.76 20.58
C LEU A 385 9.50 2.31 21.03
N GLU A 386 9.62 1.36 20.09
CA GLU A 386 9.88 -0.04 20.41
C GLU A 386 11.18 -0.26 21.18
N ARG A 387 12.21 0.60 21.00
CA ARG A 387 13.47 0.50 21.75
C ARG A 387 13.32 0.74 23.25
N TYR A 388 12.33 1.54 23.64
CA TYR A 388 12.08 1.92 25.03
C TYR A 388 10.96 1.08 25.67
N ALA A 389 10.21 0.31 24.87
CA ALA A 389 9.09 -0.48 25.32
C ALA A 389 9.56 -1.82 25.91
N SER A 390 9.39 -2.01 27.23
CA SER A 390 9.86 -3.23 27.91
C SER A 390 9.01 -4.49 27.63
N ASN A 391 7.83 -4.34 27.03
CA ASN A 391 6.85 -5.41 26.85
C ASN A 391 6.52 -5.65 25.37
N VAL A 392 7.39 -6.34 24.62
CA VAL A 392 7.04 -6.89 23.30
C VAL A 392 6.48 -8.29 23.53
N CYS A 393 5.16 -8.43 23.49
CA CYS A 393 4.53 -9.74 23.65
C CYS A 393 4.58 -10.49 22.31
N PHE A 394 5.41 -11.54 22.27
CA PHE A 394 5.45 -12.50 21.19
C PHE A 394 4.14 -13.31 21.11
N THR A 395 3.74 -13.56 19.87
CA THR A 395 2.70 -14.49 19.40
C THR A 395 2.55 -15.75 20.25
N THR A 396 1.36 -16.02 20.79
CA THR A 396 0.99 -17.33 21.33
C THR A 396 0.63 -18.28 20.19
N LEU A 397 1.40 -19.35 20.02
CA LEU A 397 1.05 -20.50 19.21
C LEU A 397 -0.10 -21.28 19.89
N GLY A 398 -1.32 -21.11 19.40
CA GLY A 398 -2.52 -21.81 19.86
C GLY A 398 -3.77 -20.94 19.74
N SER A 399 -4.92 -21.56 19.44
CA SER A 399 -6.22 -20.87 19.44
C SER A 399 -6.71 -20.68 20.87
N GLU A 400 -6.98 -19.43 21.27
CA GLU A 400 -7.50 -19.10 22.59
C GLU A 400 -8.92 -19.68 22.79
N PHE A 401 -9.20 -20.32 23.93
CA PHE A 401 -10.51 -20.87 24.30
C PHE A 401 -10.82 -20.59 25.78
N GLY A 402 -12.04 -20.13 26.09
CA GLY A 402 -12.50 -19.79 27.44
C GLY A 402 -13.35 -18.52 27.51
N GLN A 403 -13.98 -18.26 28.66
CA GLN A 403 -14.72 -17.01 28.91
C GLN A 403 -13.73 -15.86 29.19
N LYS A 404 -13.97 -14.70 28.59
CA LYS A 404 -13.18 -13.48 28.78
C LYS A 404 -14.10 -12.31 29.13
N GLU A 405 -13.75 -11.54 30.15
CA GLU A 405 -14.40 -10.27 30.48
C GLU A 405 -13.56 -9.12 29.92
N LYS A 406 -14.21 -8.15 29.25
CA LYS A 406 -13.49 -6.94 28.80
C LYS A 406 -13.11 -6.08 30.00
N LEU A 407 -11.86 -5.61 30.04
CA LEU A 407 -11.35 -4.75 31.11
C LEU A 407 -12.20 -3.48 31.32
N THR A 408 -12.66 -2.87 30.23
CA THR A 408 -13.52 -1.68 30.24
C THR A 408 -14.84 -1.92 31.00
N ILE A 409 -15.51 -3.04 30.75
CA ILE A 409 -16.76 -3.43 31.45
C ILE A 409 -16.50 -3.66 32.94
N ARG A 410 -15.38 -4.29 33.27
CA ARG A 410 -14.99 -4.55 34.66
C ARG A 410 -14.77 -3.25 35.43
N ILE A 411 -14.06 -2.29 34.83
CA ILE A 411 -13.84 -0.95 35.41
C ILE A 411 -15.18 -0.21 35.56
N ASN A 412 -16.05 -0.21 34.56
CA ASN A 412 -17.37 0.41 34.66
C ASN A 412 -18.20 -0.17 35.83
N SER A 413 -18.18 -1.49 36.00
CA SER A 413 -18.86 -2.17 37.12
C SER A 413 -18.30 -1.75 38.48
N ILE A 414 -16.97 -1.56 38.57
CA ILE A 414 -16.32 -1.02 39.77
C ILE A 414 -16.81 0.41 40.05
N LEU A 415 -16.84 1.28 39.04
CA LEU A 415 -17.27 2.67 39.22
C LEU A 415 -18.73 2.76 39.72
N ASN A 416 -19.61 1.88 39.24
CA ASN A 416 -21.00 1.82 39.71
C ASN A 416 -21.13 1.36 41.17
N ALA A 417 -20.23 0.48 41.63
CA ALA A 417 -20.18 0.03 43.03
C ALA A 417 -19.55 1.09 43.96
N TYR A 418 -18.75 2.01 43.42
CA TYR A 418 -18.07 3.09 44.14
C TYR A 418 -18.46 4.48 43.58
N PRO A 419 -19.72 4.93 43.78
CA PRO A 419 -20.25 6.14 43.13
C PRO A 419 -19.72 7.47 43.70
N SER A 420 -18.95 7.44 44.81
CA SER A 420 -18.53 8.66 45.50
C SER A 420 -17.17 9.18 45.00
N GLU A 421 -17.18 10.33 44.33
CA GLU A 421 -15.98 11.08 43.93
C GLU A 421 -15.06 11.42 45.12
N LYS A 422 -15.63 11.60 46.32
CA LYS A 422 -14.87 11.91 47.56
C LYS A 422 -13.91 10.78 47.93
N GLU A 423 -14.25 9.54 47.57
CA GLU A 423 -13.39 8.39 47.85
C GLU A 423 -12.18 8.34 46.92
N MET A 424 -12.25 8.90 45.70
CA MET A 424 -11.11 8.95 44.77
C MET A 424 -9.89 9.67 45.37
N LEU A 425 -10.08 10.86 45.94
CA LEU A 425 -8.97 11.61 46.55
C LEU A 425 -8.41 10.91 47.79
N LYS A 426 -9.27 10.27 48.58
CA LYS A 426 -8.83 9.47 49.75
C LYS A 426 -8.01 8.27 49.32
N GLU A 427 -8.39 7.57 48.24
CA GLU A 427 -7.61 6.46 47.69
C GLU A 427 -6.23 6.92 47.21
N LEU A 428 -6.13 8.08 46.57
CA LEU A 428 -4.84 8.66 46.16
C LEU A 428 -3.98 9.09 47.37
N LEU A 429 -4.58 9.67 48.40
CA LEU A 429 -3.92 9.98 49.68
C LEU A 429 -3.39 8.70 50.35
N GLN A 430 -4.20 7.65 50.39
CA GLN A 430 -3.79 6.35 50.92
C GLN A 430 -2.64 5.75 50.13
N ASN A 431 -2.69 5.80 48.79
CA ASN A 431 -1.61 5.31 47.92
C ASN A 431 -0.29 6.02 48.21
N ALA A 432 -0.29 7.36 48.31
CA ALA A 432 0.90 8.12 48.68
C ALA A 432 1.42 7.75 50.07
N ASN A 433 0.52 7.58 51.04
CA ASN A 433 0.89 7.13 52.38
C ASN A 433 1.52 5.72 52.36
N TYR A 434 1.01 4.78 51.56
CA TYR A 434 1.58 3.43 51.44
C TYR A 434 2.94 3.39 50.73
N ALA A 435 3.19 4.37 49.86
CA ALA A 435 4.51 4.64 49.30
C ALA A 435 5.44 5.32 50.33
N LYS A 436 4.94 5.65 51.53
CA LYS A 436 5.65 6.40 52.59
C LYS A 436 6.02 7.83 52.19
N ALA A 437 5.22 8.46 51.33
CA ALA A 437 5.40 9.87 50.99
C ALA A 437 5.16 10.76 52.22
N THR A 438 5.92 11.85 52.30
CA THR A 438 5.73 12.92 53.29
C THR A 438 4.94 14.08 52.71
N ASP A 439 5.00 14.25 51.39
CA ASP A 439 4.39 15.38 50.70
C ASP A 439 3.53 14.87 49.54
N ILE A 440 2.28 15.33 49.49
CA ILE A 440 1.38 15.11 48.35
C ILE A 440 0.81 16.45 47.89
N CYS A 441 0.74 16.63 46.57
CA CYS A 441 0.18 17.84 45.97
C CYS A 441 -0.80 17.48 44.85
N PHE A 442 -2.04 17.94 44.98
CA PHE A 442 -3.06 17.87 43.94
C PHE A 442 -2.99 19.14 43.12
N VAL A 443 -2.73 19.02 41.82
CA VAL A 443 -2.53 20.16 40.91
C VAL A 443 -3.59 20.10 39.83
N PHE A 444 -4.46 21.12 39.77
CA PHE A 444 -5.32 21.29 38.62
C PHE A 444 -4.57 22.05 37.52
N ASP A 445 -4.38 21.40 36.37
CA ASP A 445 -3.80 22.01 35.17
C ASP A 445 -4.88 22.18 34.09
N PRO A 446 -5.44 23.39 33.92
CA PRO A 446 -6.51 23.63 32.95
C PRO A 446 -6.00 23.99 31.54
N ARG A 447 -4.68 23.91 31.30
CA ARG A 447 -4.07 24.28 30.02
C ARG A 447 -4.32 23.22 28.95
N GLN A 448 -4.22 23.66 27.69
CA GLN A 448 -4.10 22.80 26.52
C GLN A 448 -2.64 22.83 26.08
N HIS A 449 -2.00 21.66 25.99
CA HIS A 449 -0.60 21.53 25.62
C HIS A 449 -0.41 21.31 24.10
N PRO A 450 0.78 21.65 23.54
CA PRO A 450 1.13 21.36 22.14
C PRO A 450 1.07 19.86 21.82
N VAL A 451 0.88 19.52 20.55
CA VAL A 451 0.67 18.13 20.08
C VAL A 451 1.61 17.75 18.93
N ASP A 452 2.72 18.47 18.76
CA ASP A 452 3.63 18.30 17.63
C ASP A 452 4.58 17.11 17.84
N ARG A 453 5.06 16.93 19.07
CA ARG A 453 6.04 15.89 19.46
C ARG A 453 5.42 14.84 20.37
N ILE A 454 4.40 14.16 19.86
CA ILE A 454 3.63 13.13 20.57
C ILE A 454 3.88 11.73 20.00
N PHE A 455 3.43 10.69 20.72
CA PHE A 455 3.63 9.30 20.32
C PHE A 455 2.86 8.91 19.05
N ASP A 456 1.61 9.35 18.94
CA ASP A 456 0.68 9.07 17.85
C ASP A 456 -0.37 10.19 17.83
N ASP A 457 -0.94 10.51 16.67
CA ASP A 457 -1.95 11.57 16.54
C ASP A 457 -3.20 11.29 17.40
N LYS A 458 -3.49 10.01 17.70
CA LYS A 458 -4.54 9.59 18.64
C LYS A 458 -4.30 10.07 20.07
N TRP A 459 -3.07 10.43 20.44
CA TRP A 459 -2.69 10.90 21.78
C TRP A 459 -3.09 12.37 22.03
N ALA A 460 -3.38 13.14 20.97
CA ALA A 460 -3.73 14.56 21.05
C ALA A 460 -4.85 14.91 22.07
N PRO A 461 -5.93 14.10 22.24
CA PRO A 461 -6.96 14.37 23.24
C PRO A 461 -6.45 14.37 24.70
N LEU A 462 -5.33 13.69 24.99
CA LEU A 462 -4.76 13.58 26.35
C LEU A 462 -3.92 14.81 26.76
N HIS A 463 -3.67 15.73 25.83
CA HIS A 463 -2.93 16.98 26.05
C HIS A 463 -3.79 18.12 26.60
N GLY A 464 -5.08 17.87 26.85
CA GLY A 464 -5.99 18.86 27.43
C GLY A 464 -5.88 19.04 28.95
N PRO A 465 -6.89 19.68 29.58
CA PRO A 465 -6.98 19.86 31.02
C PRO A 465 -6.80 18.54 31.79
N ALA A 466 -6.12 18.58 32.93
CA ALA A 466 -5.85 17.39 33.74
C ALA A 466 -5.82 17.69 35.24
N LEU A 467 -6.13 16.66 36.03
CA LEU A 467 -5.76 16.61 37.45
C LEU A 467 -4.41 15.88 37.57
N CYS A 468 -3.38 16.58 38.01
CA CYS A 468 -2.08 16.01 38.30
C CYS A 468 -1.93 15.77 39.80
N VAL A 469 -1.28 14.67 40.18
CA VAL A 469 -1.05 14.34 41.60
C VAL A 469 0.41 13.98 41.81
N TYR A 470 1.11 14.86 42.50
CA TYR A 470 2.50 14.69 42.88
C TYR A 470 2.60 14.01 44.25
N ASN A 471 3.52 13.07 44.40
CA ASN A 471 4.04 12.66 45.69
C ASN A 471 5.56 12.47 45.62
N ASN A 472 6.24 12.68 46.74
CA ASN A 472 7.71 12.69 46.80
C ASN A 472 8.34 11.30 47.04
N GLN A 473 7.71 10.23 46.56
CA GLN A 473 8.28 8.88 46.56
C GLN A 473 8.16 8.24 45.17
N PRO A 474 9.21 7.58 44.66
CA PRO A 474 9.11 6.83 43.41
C PRO A 474 8.41 5.49 43.64
N PHE A 475 7.80 4.95 42.58
CA PHE A 475 7.30 3.58 42.56
C PHE A 475 8.45 2.57 42.67
N THR A 476 8.30 1.57 43.52
CA THR A 476 9.14 0.36 43.49
C THR A 476 8.63 -0.62 42.44
N GLU A 477 9.45 -1.59 42.03
CA GLU A 477 9.02 -2.66 41.11
C GLU A 477 7.81 -3.46 41.64
N ASP A 478 7.68 -3.60 42.97
CA ASP A 478 6.51 -4.21 43.60
C ASP A 478 5.25 -3.34 43.46
N ASP A 479 5.40 -2.01 43.56
CA ASP A 479 4.29 -1.07 43.36
C ASP A 479 3.86 -1.05 41.88
N VAL A 480 4.80 -1.15 40.93
CA VAL A 480 4.51 -1.23 39.48
C VAL A 480 3.75 -2.51 39.16
N ARG A 481 4.19 -3.66 39.69
CA ARG A 481 3.45 -4.93 39.53
C ARG A 481 2.09 -4.88 40.22
N GLY A 482 2.00 -4.18 41.35
CA GLY A 482 0.76 -4.03 42.11
C GLY A 482 -0.31 -3.22 41.38
N ILE A 483 0.06 -2.07 40.83
CA ILE A 483 -0.90 -1.15 40.19
C ILE A 483 -1.45 -1.70 38.86
N GLN A 484 -0.77 -2.66 38.22
CA GLN A 484 -1.21 -3.31 36.99
C GLN A 484 -2.30 -4.37 37.19
N ASN A 485 -2.40 -4.97 38.39
CA ASN A 485 -3.28 -6.10 38.63
C ASN A 485 -4.64 -5.67 39.17
N LEU A 486 -5.65 -5.65 38.31
CA LEU A 486 -7.02 -5.34 38.70
C LEU A 486 -7.64 -6.53 39.46
N GLY A 487 -8.08 -6.31 40.70
CA GLY A 487 -8.81 -7.31 41.49
C GLY A 487 -7.96 -8.29 42.30
N ARG A 488 -6.63 -8.30 42.13
CA ARG A 488 -5.67 -9.01 42.99
C ARG A 488 -4.75 -7.99 43.63
N GLY A 489 -5.04 -7.58 44.85
CA GLY A 489 -4.13 -6.71 45.58
C GLY A 489 -2.80 -7.43 45.81
N THR A 490 -1.68 -6.87 45.38
CA THR A 490 -0.33 -7.34 45.81
C THR A 490 -0.07 -7.17 47.30
N LYS A 491 -1.07 -6.64 48.03
CA LYS A 491 -1.07 -6.33 49.46
C LYS A 491 -1.62 -7.46 50.33
N GLU A 492 -1.97 -8.62 49.77
CA GLU A 492 -2.48 -9.80 50.52
C GLU A 492 -1.57 -10.25 51.69
N GLY A 493 -0.29 -9.85 51.69
CA GLY A 493 0.67 -10.14 52.76
C GLY A 493 1.07 -8.97 53.67
N ASN A 494 0.59 -7.73 53.46
CA ASN A 494 1.02 -6.56 54.25
C ASN A 494 -0.17 -5.85 54.95
N PRO A 495 -0.34 -6.03 56.27
CA PRO A 495 -1.48 -5.50 57.03
C PRO A 495 -1.49 -3.98 57.19
N CYS A 496 -0.36 -3.30 56.94
CA CYS A 496 -0.28 -1.85 57.00
C CYS A 496 -0.77 -1.16 55.72
N LYS A 497 -1.06 -1.92 54.65
CA LYS A 497 -1.58 -1.38 53.40
C LYS A 497 -3.05 -1.79 53.21
N THR A 498 -3.99 -0.87 53.39
CA THR A 498 -5.41 -1.09 53.04
C THR A 498 -5.54 -1.24 51.52
N GLY A 499 -6.51 -2.08 51.09
CA GLY A 499 -6.79 -2.35 49.68
C GLY A 499 -6.54 -3.79 49.22
N GLN A 500 -7.03 -4.79 49.97
CA GLN A 500 -6.92 -6.23 49.66
C GLN A 500 -7.40 -6.58 48.23
N TYR A 501 -8.37 -5.83 47.70
CA TYR A 501 -8.95 -6.10 46.38
C TYR A 501 -8.24 -5.37 45.22
N GLY A 502 -7.29 -4.45 45.49
CA GLY A 502 -6.58 -3.72 44.42
C GLY A 502 -7.49 -2.85 43.53
N VAL A 503 -8.65 -2.40 44.06
CA VAL A 503 -9.69 -1.74 43.27
C VAL A 503 -9.64 -0.21 43.38
N GLY A 504 -9.06 0.33 44.46
CA GLY A 504 -9.13 1.75 44.81
C GLY A 504 -8.56 2.72 43.77
N PHE A 505 -7.47 2.36 43.10
CA PHE A 505 -6.90 3.17 42.02
C PHE A 505 -7.88 3.36 40.85
N ASN A 506 -8.76 2.39 40.59
CA ASN A 506 -9.71 2.48 39.47
C ASN A 506 -10.77 3.57 39.67
N SER A 507 -10.88 4.17 40.86
CA SER A 507 -11.75 5.33 41.09
C SER A 507 -11.35 6.55 40.25
N VAL A 508 -10.09 6.65 39.79
CA VAL A 508 -9.64 7.75 38.91
C VAL A 508 -10.37 7.76 37.57
N TYR A 509 -10.90 6.60 37.13
CA TYR A 509 -11.66 6.50 35.89
C TYR A 509 -13.01 7.22 35.93
N HIS A 510 -13.43 7.77 37.08
CA HIS A 510 -14.54 8.73 37.12
C HIS A 510 -14.24 9.98 36.27
N ILE A 511 -12.98 10.43 36.25
CA ILE A 511 -12.59 11.69 35.58
C ILE A 511 -11.76 11.51 34.30
N THR A 512 -11.16 10.34 34.08
CA THR A 512 -10.25 10.08 32.94
C THR A 512 -10.48 8.71 32.33
N ASP A 513 -10.13 8.52 31.04
CA ASP A 513 -10.09 7.20 30.40
C ASP A 513 -8.66 6.64 30.27
N CYS A 514 -7.63 7.48 30.38
CA CYS A 514 -6.23 7.09 30.16
C CYS A 514 -5.32 7.75 31.22
N PRO A 515 -5.32 7.22 32.45
CA PRO A 515 -4.42 7.70 33.49
C PRO A 515 -2.98 7.32 33.14
N SER A 516 -2.03 8.18 33.49
CA SER A 516 -0.61 7.93 33.30
C SER A 516 0.21 8.49 34.45
N PHE A 517 1.43 8.01 34.62
CA PHE A 517 2.36 8.58 35.59
C PHE A 517 3.80 8.47 35.14
N ILE A 518 4.61 9.41 35.61
CA ILE A 518 6.07 9.32 35.57
C ILE A 518 6.61 9.10 36.98
N SER A 519 7.52 8.16 37.14
CA SER A 519 8.17 7.80 38.41
C SER A 519 9.69 7.88 38.29
N GLY A 520 10.34 8.52 39.27
CA GLY A 520 11.79 8.66 39.32
C GLY A 520 12.39 9.38 38.12
N ASN A 521 11.60 10.18 37.40
CA ASN A 521 11.93 10.82 36.12
C ASN A 521 12.35 9.85 35.00
N ASP A 522 12.27 8.52 35.20
CA ASP A 522 12.89 7.53 34.29
C ASP A 522 11.93 6.42 33.87
N ILE A 523 10.78 6.30 34.53
CA ILE A 523 9.76 5.30 34.20
C ILE A 523 8.46 6.03 33.86
N LEU A 524 8.00 5.90 32.62
CA LEU A 524 6.71 6.41 32.16
C LEU A 524 5.74 5.25 31.96
N CYS A 525 4.64 5.27 32.70
CA CYS A 525 3.60 4.26 32.66
C CYS A 525 2.28 4.86 32.19
N ILE A 526 1.64 4.17 31.24
CA ILE A 526 0.38 4.57 30.63
C ILE A 526 -0.62 3.42 30.77
N PHE A 527 -1.78 3.73 31.34
CA PHE A 527 -2.92 2.81 31.38
C PHE A 527 -3.91 3.18 30.29
N ASP A 528 -4.19 2.24 29.40
CA ASP A 528 -5.09 2.46 28.27
C ASP A 528 -6.03 1.26 28.13
N PRO A 529 -7.05 1.16 29.01
CA PRO A 529 -8.02 0.06 29.02
C PRO A 529 -8.77 -0.12 27.70
N HIS A 530 -8.87 0.93 26.89
CA HIS A 530 -9.48 0.89 25.56
C HIS A 530 -8.49 0.52 24.43
N ALA A 531 -7.18 0.44 24.73
CA ALA A 531 -6.11 0.19 23.76
C ALA A 531 -6.17 1.14 22.53
N ARG A 532 -6.46 2.42 22.78
CA ARG A 532 -6.65 3.45 21.74
C ARG A 532 -5.51 4.46 21.65
N TYR A 533 -4.90 4.79 22.78
CA TYR A 533 -3.96 5.89 22.93
C TYR A 533 -2.52 5.40 23.05
N ALA A 534 -2.26 4.41 23.90
CA ALA A 534 -0.91 3.97 24.20
C ALA A 534 -0.29 3.21 23.01
N PRO A 535 0.93 3.55 22.57
CA PRO A 535 1.58 2.88 21.45
C PRO A 535 1.66 1.36 21.64
N GLY A 536 1.18 0.62 20.64
CA GLY A 536 1.15 -0.85 20.61
C GLY A 536 0.20 -1.51 21.62
N ALA A 537 -0.61 -0.76 22.38
CA ALA A 537 -1.54 -1.35 23.34
C ALA A 537 -2.54 -2.28 22.66
N THR A 538 -2.92 -3.35 23.36
CA THR A 538 -3.88 -4.35 22.88
C THR A 538 -4.86 -4.70 23.99
N SER A 539 -5.93 -5.44 23.67
CA SER A 539 -6.85 -5.95 24.69
C SER A 539 -6.18 -6.89 25.71
N VAL A 540 -5.04 -7.49 25.36
CA VAL A 540 -4.25 -8.37 26.25
C VAL A 540 -3.25 -7.57 27.08
N SER A 541 -2.72 -6.47 26.52
CA SER A 541 -1.80 -5.55 27.21
C SER A 541 -2.31 -4.11 27.07
N PRO A 542 -3.32 -3.72 27.87
CA PRO A 542 -4.04 -2.45 27.74
C PRO A 542 -3.29 -1.30 28.43
N GLY A 543 -2.08 -1.01 27.94
CA GLY A 543 -1.18 0.01 28.46
C GLY A 543 0.25 -0.15 27.95
N ARG A 544 1.13 0.77 28.33
CA ARG A 544 2.55 0.73 27.96
C ARG A 544 3.43 1.27 29.08
N MET A 545 4.62 0.69 29.23
CA MET A 545 5.65 1.17 30.13
C MET A 545 6.92 1.43 29.32
N PHE A 546 7.49 2.62 29.50
CA PHE A 546 8.76 3.04 28.94
C PHE A 546 9.76 3.22 30.07
N ARG A 547 10.97 2.68 29.91
CA ARG A 547 12.08 2.77 30.86
C ARG A 547 13.30 3.40 30.20
N ASP A 548 14.27 3.80 31.02
CA ASP A 548 15.56 4.33 30.58
C ASP A 548 15.38 5.52 29.62
N LEU A 549 14.63 6.54 30.08
CA LEU A 549 14.24 7.70 29.28
C LEU A 549 15.44 8.65 29.07
N ASP A 550 16.25 8.30 28.07
CA ASP A 550 17.45 9.03 27.66
C ASP A 550 17.16 10.43 27.07
N ALA A 551 18.22 11.17 26.75
CA ALA A 551 18.13 12.51 26.18
C ALA A 551 17.43 12.54 24.80
N ASP A 552 17.54 11.46 24.03
CA ASP A 552 16.93 11.34 22.70
C ASP A 552 15.42 11.18 22.83
N PHE A 553 14.93 10.32 23.74
CA PHE A 553 13.51 10.17 24.04
C PHE A 553 12.91 11.50 24.50
N ARG A 554 13.61 12.21 25.39
CA ARG A 554 13.15 13.49 25.94
C ARG A 554 13.03 14.58 24.89
N THR A 555 13.94 14.61 23.91
CA THR A 555 13.88 15.59 22.82
C THR A 555 12.87 15.22 21.74
N GLN A 556 12.70 13.92 21.46
CA GLN A 556 11.76 13.41 20.46
C GLN A 556 10.30 13.51 20.90
N PHE A 557 10.02 13.34 22.19
CA PHE A 557 8.68 13.33 22.79
C PHE A 557 8.51 14.39 23.89
N SER A 558 9.12 15.57 23.71
CA SER A 558 9.10 16.66 24.70
C SER A 558 7.69 17.04 25.12
N ASP A 559 6.77 17.14 24.16
CA ASP A 559 5.40 17.57 24.42
C ASP A 559 4.64 16.58 25.31
N VAL A 560 5.03 15.30 25.32
CA VAL A 560 4.47 14.30 26.24
C VAL A 560 5.04 14.45 27.64
N LEU A 561 6.34 14.70 27.77
CA LEU A 561 7.00 14.81 29.07
C LEU A 561 6.66 16.13 29.79
N ASP A 562 6.43 17.20 29.04
CA ASP A 562 6.03 18.51 29.57
C ASP A 562 4.68 18.44 30.30
N LEU A 563 3.84 17.44 29.98
CA LEU A 563 2.56 17.19 30.64
C LEU A 563 2.69 16.86 32.14
N TYR A 564 3.87 16.42 32.60
CA TYR A 564 4.15 16.03 33.98
C TYR A 564 4.76 17.17 34.82
N LEU A 565 4.66 18.42 34.34
CA LEU A 565 4.97 19.63 35.12
C LEU A 565 6.41 19.67 35.66
N GLY A 566 7.38 19.14 34.92
CA GLY A 566 8.80 19.13 35.32
C GLY A 566 9.42 20.52 35.49
N THR A 567 8.77 21.56 34.97
CA THR A 567 9.14 22.98 35.19
C THR A 567 8.74 23.49 36.58
N HIS A 568 7.77 22.86 37.24
CA HIS A 568 7.24 23.27 38.55
C HIS A 568 7.63 22.32 39.67
N PHE A 569 7.85 21.05 39.37
CA PHE A 569 8.17 20.00 40.33
C PHE A 569 9.47 19.30 39.94
N LYS A 570 10.31 19.00 40.93
CA LYS A 570 11.47 18.13 40.72
C LYS A 570 10.96 16.70 40.55
N LEU A 571 11.15 16.15 39.35
CA LEU A 571 10.68 14.81 39.01
C LEU A 571 11.62 13.68 39.49
N ASP A 572 12.81 14.04 39.98
CA ASP A 572 13.78 13.09 40.51
C ASP A 572 13.26 12.50 41.83
N ASN A 573 13.28 11.16 41.93
CA ASN A 573 12.77 10.42 43.10
C ASN A 573 11.34 10.80 43.54
N CYS A 574 10.45 11.08 42.59
CA CYS A 574 9.04 11.32 42.89
C CYS A 574 8.12 10.48 42.01
N THR A 575 6.82 10.59 42.24
CA THR A 575 5.80 10.14 41.29
C THR A 575 4.85 11.28 40.95
N MET A 576 4.67 11.54 39.66
CA MET A 576 3.67 12.48 39.15
C MET A 576 2.64 11.73 38.33
N PHE A 577 1.42 11.63 38.86
CA PHE A 577 0.26 11.17 38.11
C PHE A 577 -0.31 12.30 37.27
N ARG A 578 -0.84 11.93 36.10
CA ARG A 578 -1.63 12.80 35.24
C ARG A 578 -2.92 12.10 34.86
N PHE A 579 -4.04 12.75 35.18
CA PHE A 579 -5.39 12.31 34.86
C PHE A 579 -6.02 13.31 33.88
N PRO A 580 -5.84 13.13 32.56
CA PRO A 580 -6.43 14.01 31.56
C PRO A 580 -7.95 13.89 31.61
N LEU A 581 -8.66 15.02 31.64
CA LEU A 581 -10.10 15.05 31.79
C LEU A 581 -10.80 14.50 30.55
N ARG A 582 -11.81 13.65 30.77
CA ARG A 582 -12.63 13.10 29.69
C ARG A 582 -13.42 14.22 29.00
N ASN A 583 -13.00 14.59 27.80
CA ASN A 583 -13.74 15.56 26.99
C ASN A 583 -15.00 14.94 26.35
N ALA A 584 -15.83 15.79 25.73
CA ALA A 584 -17.10 15.36 25.15
C ALA A 584 -16.94 14.32 24.01
N GLU A 585 -15.87 14.40 23.23
CA GLU A 585 -15.62 13.42 22.17
C GLU A 585 -15.15 12.08 22.74
N MET A 586 -14.26 12.08 23.74
CA MET A 586 -13.83 10.87 24.45
C MET A 586 -15.02 10.15 25.10
N ALA A 587 -15.94 10.90 25.72
CA ALA A 587 -17.11 10.36 26.39
C ALA A 587 -18.08 9.61 25.45
N LYS A 588 -18.24 10.06 24.19
CA LYS A 588 -19.11 9.38 23.21
C LYS A 588 -18.64 7.96 22.88
N VAL A 589 -17.34 7.72 22.96
CA VAL A 589 -16.68 6.48 22.53
C VAL A 589 -16.06 5.70 23.68
N SER A 590 -16.23 6.15 24.92
CA SER A 590 -15.72 5.48 26.12
C SER A 590 -16.69 4.41 26.59
N GLU A 591 -16.23 3.16 26.58
CA GLU A 591 -16.92 2.03 27.22
C GLU A 591 -16.88 2.09 28.77
N ILE A 592 -16.10 3.01 29.36
CA ILE A 592 -15.95 3.12 30.83
C ILE A 592 -16.96 4.09 31.43
N SER A 593 -17.15 5.27 30.83
CA SER A 593 -18.14 6.25 31.27
C SER A 593 -18.54 7.17 30.13
N SER A 594 -19.84 7.36 29.96
CA SER A 594 -20.43 8.27 28.97
C SER A 594 -20.54 9.73 29.45
N VAL A 595 -20.11 10.01 30.68
CA VAL A 595 -20.21 11.34 31.29
C VAL A 595 -18.89 12.11 31.10
N PRO A 596 -18.89 13.27 30.42
CA PRO A 596 -17.69 14.10 30.29
C PRO A 596 -17.34 14.76 31.63
N SER A 597 -16.06 14.96 31.86
CA SER A 597 -15.52 15.57 33.07
C SER A 597 -15.24 17.04 32.83
N SER A 598 -15.88 17.91 33.62
CA SER A 598 -15.71 19.36 33.50
C SER A 598 -14.69 19.90 34.51
N ASP A 599 -14.07 21.02 34.18
CA ASP A 599 -13.20 21.78 35.10
C ASP A 599 -13.90 22.02 36.46
N ARG A 600 -15.20 22.36 36.43
CA ARG A 600 -16.03 22.56 37.63
C ARG A 600 -16.16 21.31 38.49
N MET A 601 -16.26 20.12 37.87
CA MET A 601 -16.34 18.84 38.60
C MET A 601 -15.06 18.61 39.41
N VAL A 602 -13.90 18.85 38.80
CA VAL A 602 -12.59 18.69 39.46
C VAL A 602 -12.38 19.74 40.55
N GLN A 603 -12.75 21.00 40.27
CA GLN A 603 -12.68 22.06 41.27
C GLN A 603 -13.56 21.76 42.48
N ASN A 604 -14.80 21.32 42.28
CA ASN A 604 -15.69 20.89 43.36
C ASN A 604 -15.08 19.74 44.18
N LEU A 605 -14.34 18.83 43.54
CA LEU A 605 -13.68 17.72 44.22
C LEU A 605 -12.51 18.21 45.09
N LEU A 606 -11.71 19.15 44.58
CA LEU A 606 -10.63 19.80 45.34
C LEU A 606 -11.19 20.67 46.47
N ASP A 607 -12.30 21.38 46.26
CA ASP A 607 -12.99 22.16 47.29
C ASP A 607 -13.55 21.28 48.41
N LYS A 608 -14.06 20.07 48.08
CA LYS A 608 -14.45 19.07 49.09
C LYS A 608 -13.25 18.60 49.92
N LEU A 609 -12.07 18.47 49.32
CA LEU A 609 -10.83 18.14 50.05
C LEU A 609 -10.38 19.29 50.94
N ARG A 610 -10.41 20.52 50.43
CA ARG A 610 -10.15 21.74 51.21
C ARG A 610 -11.13 21.86 52.39
N SER A 611 -12.41 21.58 52.17
CA SER A 611 -13.46 21.64 53.21
C SER A 611 -13.30 20.54 54.28
N ALA A 612 -12.66 19.42 53.96
CA ALA A 612 -12.28 18.42 54.96
C ALA A 612 -11.11 18.89 55.84
N GLY A 613 -10.45 19.99 55.45
CA GLY A 613 -9.46 20.70 56.24
C GLY A 613 -8.30 19.81 56.67
N GLU A 614 -8.18 19.66 57.99
CA GLU A 614 -7.08 18.96 58.67
C GLU A 614 -7.40 17.48 58.91
N GLU A 615 -8.67 17.06 58.81
CA GLU A 615 -9.14 15.71 59.15
C GLU A 615 -8.34 14.59 58.46
N PRO A 616 -8.01 14.69 57.14
CA PRO A 616 -7.25 13.63 56.49
C PRO A 616 -5.83 13.49 57.04
N SER A 617 -5.22 14.57 57.54
CA SER A 617 -3.83 14.55 58.02
C SER A 617 -3.67 13.80 59.35
N MET A 618 -4.69 13.80 60.21
CA MET A 618 -4.64 13.26 61.58
C MET A 618 -4.41 11.74 61.61
N PHE A 619 -5.00 11.02 60.65
CA PHE A 619 -4.97 9.55 60.64
C PHE A 619 -4.04 8.96 59.57
N ILE A 620 -3.36 9.80 58.80
CA ILE A 620 -2.36 9.37 57.82
C ILE A 620 -0.96 9.36 58.47
N ASN A 621 -0.22 8.26 58.25
CA ASN A 621 0.97 7.92 59.03
C ASN A 621 2.25 8.60 58.57
N HIS A 622 2.40 8.78 57.27
CA HIS A 622 3.63 9.29 56.67
C HIS A 622 3.48 10.69 56.08
N LEU A 623 2.28 11.06 55.60
CA LEU A 623 2.05 12.38 55.03
C LEU A 623 2.12 13.47 56.10
N GLU A 624 2.98 14.45 55.87
CA GLU A 624 3.17 15.65 56.69
C GLU A 624 2.55 16.87 56.01
N LYS A 625 2.51 16.89 54.67
CA LYS A 625 1.99 18.02 53.91
C LYS A 625 1.03 17.57 52.83
N ILE A 626 -0.14 18.19 52.80
CA ILE A 626 -1.12 18.06 51.73
C ILE A 626 -1.29 19.45 51.12
N SER A 627 -1.14 19.56 49.79
CA SER A 627 -1.27 20.83 49.07
C SER A 627 -2.25 20.69 47.90
N ILE A 628 -3.02 21.74 47.65
CA ILE A 628 -3.88 21.92 46.48
C ILE A 628 -3.34 23.11 45.71
N CYS A 629 -2.95 22.89 44.47
CA CYS A 629 -2.40 23.89 43.58
C CYS A 629 -3.22 24.00 42.30
N GLU A 630 -3.14 25.14 41.65
CA GLU A 630 -3.74 25.39 40.34
C GLU A 630 -2.73 26.07 39.43
N ILE A 631 -2.63 25.62 38.18
CA ILE A 631 -1.83 26.29 37.16
C ILE A 631 -2.67 27.36 36.47
N VAL A 632 -2.21 28.60 36.50
CA VAL A 632 -2.89 29.70 35.82
C VAL A 632 -2.61 29.65 34.32
N LYS A 633 -3.67 29.60 33.50
CA LYS A 633 -3.55 29.51 32.02
C LYS A 633 -2.67 30.60 31.41
N ALA A 634 -2.82 31.84 31.87
CA ALA A 634 -2.18 33.01 31.26
C ALA A 634 -0.69 33.15 31.61
N THR A 635 -0.32 32.86 32.87
CA THR A 635 1.04 33.08 33.38
C THR A 635 1.85 31.80 33.48
N CYS A 636 1.23 30.63 33.29
CA CYS A 636 1.83 29.32 33.51
C CYS A 636 2.37 29.15 34.95
N ALA A 637 1.98 30.01 35.89
CA ALA A 637 2.46 29.95 37.27
C ALA A 637 1.61 28.96 38.09
N SER A 638 2.27 28.22 38.98
CA SER A 638 1.60 27.38 39.98
C SER A 638 1.23 28.21 41.19
N ILE A 639 -0.06 28.24 41.54
CA ILE A 639 -0.59 28.94 42.72
C ILE A 639 -1.06 27.91 43.74
N VAL A 640 -0.62 28.03 44.98
CA VAL A 640 -1.14 27.23 46.10
C VAL A 640 -2.50 27.79 46.51
N ARG A 641 -3.55 26.99 46.38
CA ARG A 641 -4.93 27.33 46.78
C ARG A 641 -5.20 27.00 48.24
N TYR A 642 -4.65 25.87 48.70
CA TYR A 642 -4.76 25.41 50.07
C TYR A 642 -3.56 24.51 50.38
N SER A 643 -3.01 24.61 51.58
CA SER A 643 -2.04 23.63 52.09
C SER A 643 -2.27 23.44 53.57
N VAL A 644 -2.20 22.20 54.02
CA VAL A 644 -2.16 21.84 55.44
C VAL A 644 -0.87 21.10 55.72
N LYS A 645 -0.19 21.50 56.78
CA LYS A 645 1.01 20.85 57.29
C LYS A 645 0.75 20.35 58.69
N GLY A 646 0.95 19.06 58.88
CA GLY A 646 0.89 18.39 60.17
C GLY A 646 2.29 18.22 60.75
N ASN A 647 2.51 18.78 61.94
CA ASN A 647 3.75 18.65 62.68
C ASN A 647 3.55 17.80 63.93
N ILE A 648 4.45 16.84 64.13
CA ILE A 648 4.46 15.96 65.31
C ILE A 648 5.86 16.04 65.89
N SER A 649 5.98 16.15 67.22
CA SER A 649 7.28 16.15 67.88
C SER A 649 8.04 14.83 67.64
N ASP A 650 9.37 14.86 67.63
CA ASP A 650 10.18 13.66 67.41
C ASP A 650 9.88 12.55 68.43
N GLY A 651 9.62 12.92 69.69
CA GLY A 651 9.22 11.98 70.73
C GLY A 651 7.89 11.29 70.43
N ASP A 652 6.88 12.06 69.97
CA ASP A 652 5.58 11.52 69.60
C ASP A 652 5.61 10.72 68.28
N ARG A 653 6.48 11.10 67.34
CA ARG A 653 6.76 10.31 66.13
C ARG A 653 7.30 8.93 66.47
N VAL A 654 8.21 8.84 67.45
CA VAL A 654 8.73 7.55 67.94
C VAL A 654 7.61 6.73 68.59
N LYS A 655 6.78 7.33 69.46
CA LYS A 655 5.62 6.63 70.06
C LYS A 655 4.68 6.09 68.98
N ARG A 656 4.37 6.89 67.96
CA ARG A 656 3.50 6.51 66.82
C ARG A 656 4.11 5.36 66.02
N LYS A 657 5.41 5.40 65.74
CA LYS A 657 6.15 4.31 65.05
C LYS A 657 6.19 3.02 65.88
N GLN A 658 6.45 3.11 67.18
CA GLN A 658 6.45 1.97 68.10
C GLN A 658 5.07 1.31 68.18
N PHE A 659 4.01 2.12 68.26
CA PHE A 659 2.64 1.61 68.21
C PHE A 659 2.38 0.86 66.90
N GLN A 660 2.69 1.45 65.74
CA GLN A 660 2.53 0.75 64.45
C GLN A 660 3.34 -0.54 64.36
N ALA A 661 4.60 -0.54 64.81
CA ALA A 661 5.42 -1.74 64.83
C ALA A 661 4.79 -2.86 65.67
N SER A 662 4.21 -2.51 66.82
CA SER A 662 3.56 -3.47 67.71
C SER A 662 2.21 -3.99 67.17
N VAL A 663 1.47 -3.15 66.44
CA VAL A 663 0.28 -3.56 65.68
C VAL A 663 0.67 -4.55 64.56
N ILE A 664 1.76 -4.27 63.82
CA ILE A 664 2.29 -5.17 62.78
C ILE A 664 2.73 -6.51 63.37
N GLU A 665 3.44 -6.50 64.49
CA GLU A 665 3.91 -7.71 65.17
C GLU A 665 2.74 -8.61 65.59
N SER A 666 1.68 -8.03 66.16
CA SER A 666 0.48 -8.75 66.57
C SER A 666 -0.25 -9.39 65.39
N PHE A 667 -0.17 -8.79 64.19
CA PHE A 667 -0.71 -9.37 62.96
C PHE A 667 0.20 -10.47 62.38
N THR A 668 1.50 -10.22 62.31
CA THR A 668 2.48 -11.17 61.72
C THR A 668 2.50 -12.49 62.48
N THR A 669 2.22 -12.45 63.79
CA THR A 669 2.07 -13.62 64.66
C THR A 669 0.70 -14.32 64.59
N LYS A 670 -0.24 -13.85 63.74
CA LYS A 670 -1.58 -14.40 63.51
C LYS A 670 -2.37 -14.71 64.79
N ARG A 671 -2.32 -13.80 65.77
CA ARG A 671 -3.04 -13.96 67.05
C ARG A 671 -4.56 -13.97 66.82
N GLN A 672 -5.26 -14.81 67.57
CA GLN A 672 -6.73 -14.78 67.62
C GLN A 672 -7.20 -13.50 68.34
N VAL A 673 -8.42 -13.04 68.07
CA VAL A 673 -8.97 -11.79 68.64
C VAL A 673 -8.80 -11.66 70.17
N PRO A 674 -8.95 -12.72 70.98
CA PRO A 674 -8.74 -12.66 72.43
C PRO A 674 -7.26 -12.49 72.85
N ASP A 675 -6.32 -12.92 72.00
CA ASP A 675 -4.88 -12.93 72.28
C ASP A 675 -4.17 -11.66 71.78
N ILE A 676 -4.94 -10.74 71.19
CA ILE A 676 -4.46 -9.43 70.74
C ILE A 676 -4.32 -8.53 71.97
N PRO A 677 -3.09 -8.08 72.33
CA PRO A 677 -2.91 -7.18 73.45
C PRO A 677 -3.60 -5.84 73.18
N VAL A 678 -4.23 -5.27 74.21
CA VAL A 678 -4.74 -3.91 74.13
C VAL A 678 -3.58 -2.94 74.14
N GLN A 679 -3.41 -2.22 73.03
CA GLN A 679 -2.35 -1.23 72.86
C GLN A 679 -2.98 0.13 72.59
N GLN A 680 -2.42 1.18 73.18
CA GLN A 680 -2.91 2.53 72.99
C GLN A 680 -1.72 3.47 72.90
N VAL A 681 -1.78 4.42 71.96
CA VAL A 681 -0.85 5.52 71.86
C VAL A 681 -1.63 6.82 71.85
N THR A 682 -1.12 7.81 72.58
CA THR A 682 -1.66 9.16 72.59
C THR A 682 -0.52 10.12 72.29
N TYR A 683 -0.74 11.01 71.33
CA TYR A 683 0.24 11.99 70.89
C TYR A 683 -0.44 13.29 70.47
N THR A 684 0.36 14.35 70.42
CA THR A 684 -0.08 15.67 69.95
C THR A 684 0.36 15.91 68.52
N MET A 685 -0.48 16.59 67.74
CA MET A 685 -0.20 16.99 66.37
C MET A 685 -0.65 18.43 66.18
N ASP A 686 0.29 19.29 65.80
CA ASP A 686 0.01 20.67 65.45
C ASP A 686 -0.26 20.73 63.95
N THR A 687 -1.38 21.31 63.55
CA THR A 687 -1.72 21.54 62.15
C THR A 687 -1.69 23.03 61.84
N GLU A 688 -1.04 23.37 60.74
CA GLU A 688 -0.96 24.72 60.20
C GLU A 688 -1.52 24.67 58.78
N ASP A 689 -2.61 25.40 58.54
CA ASP A 689 -3.15 25.60 57.20
C ASP A 689 -2.68 26.92 56.57
N SER A 690 -2.79 27.02 55.25
CA SER A 690 -2.43 28.22 54.49
C SER A 690 -3.40 29.39 54.68
N GLU A 691 -4.51 29.19 55.38
CA GLU A 691 -5.51 30.21 55.71
C GLU A 691 -5.26 30.84 57.08
N GLY A 692 -4.23 30.36 57.79
CA GLY A 692 -3.79 30.88 59.10
C GLY A 692 -4.39 30.16 60.30
N SER A 693 -5.09 29.03 60.08
CA SER A 693 -5.56 28.18 61.17
C SER A 693 -4.37 27.41 61.75
N LEU A 694 -4.17 27.59 63.05
CA LEU A 694 -3.22 26.84 63.86
C LEU A 694 -4.02 26.12 64.94
N THR A 695 -4.05 24.81 64.85
CA THR A 695 -4.79 23.96 65.79
C THR A 695 -3.87 22.88 66.33
N THR A 696 -4.09 22.51 67.59
CA THR A 696 -3.39 21.37 68.19
C THR A 696 -4.41 20.28 68.48
N TRP A 697 -4.08 19.08 68.01
CA TRP A 697 -4.93 17.89 68.14
C TRP A 697 -4.30 16.87 69.08
N LEU A 698 -5.09 16.40 70.04
CA LEU A 698 -4.77 15.23 70.85
C LEU A 698 -5.33 13.99 70.15
N ILE A 699 -4.45 13.17 69.59
CA ILE A 699 -4.80 11.99 68.83
C ILE A 699 -4.53 10.74 69.66
N CYS A 700 -5.56 9.93 69.85
CA CYS A 700 -5.48 8.64 70.54
C CYS A 700 -5.81 7.52 69.57
N ASN A 701 -4.80 6.70 69.24
CA ASN A 701 -4.98 5.48 68.47
C ASN A 701 -4.94 4.28 69.40
N ARG A 702 -5.87 3.36 69.20
CA ARG A 702 -6.00 2.17 70.01
C ARG A 702 -6.18 0.93 69.16
N CYS A 703 -5.66 -0.18 69.66
CA CYS A 703 -5.66 -1.48 69.04
C CYS A 703 -6.10 -2.54 70.06
N GLY A 704 -6.94 -3.49 69.66
CA GLY A 704 -7.45 -4.56 70.55
C GLY A 704 -8.60 -4.15 71.47
N PHE A 705 -9.24 -5.13 72.09
CA PHE A 705 -10.48 -4.97 72.87
C PHE A 705 -10.23 -5.05 74.38
N SER A 706 -10.69 -4.06 75.15
CA SER A 706 -10.60 -4.09 76.64
C SER A 706 -11.61 -5.04 77.27
N SER A 707 -12.63 -5.46 76.53
CA SER A 707 -13.68 -6.34 77.01
C SER A 707 -14.08 -7.26 75.86
N ILE A 708 -13.42 -8.42 75.77
CA ILE A 708 -13.69 -9.40 74.72
C ILE A 708 -15.16 -9.86 74.75
N ASP A 709 -15.78 -9.88 75.92
CA ASP A 709 -17.19 -10.28 76.12
C ASP A 709 -18.20 -9.32 75.48
N LYS A 710 -17.77 -8.10 75.12
CA LYS A 710 -18.60 -7.10 74.42
C LYS A 710 -18.41 -7.13 72.90
N VAL A 711 -17.47 -7.94 72.40
CA VAL A 711 -17.22 -8.08 70.96
C VAL A 711 -18.28 -9.02 70.38
N SER A 712 -18.95 -8.58 69.30
CA SER A 712 -19.95 -9.41 68.63
C SER A 712 -19.34 -10.74 68.17
N GLN A 713 -20.06 -11.85 68.38
CA GLN A 713 -19.66 -13.17 67.88
C GLN A 713 -19.45 -13.19 66.36
N SER A 714 -20.12 -12.31 65.61
CA SER A 714 -19.90 -12.14 64.17
C SER A 714 -18.48 -11.67 63.84
N VAL A 715 -17.91 -10.76 64.63
CA VAL A 715 -16.56 -10.20 64.44
C VAL A 715 -15.49 -11.24 64.78
N VAL A 716 -15.68 -11.97 65.88
CA VAL A 716 -14.78 -13.06 66.26
C VAL A 716 -14.80 -14.19 65.22
N SER A 717 -15.99 -14.52 64.69
CA SER A 717 -16.14 -15.56 63.66
C SER A 717 -15.54 -15.12 62.33
N ALA A 718 -15.77 -13.86 61.92
CA ALA A 718 -15.24 -13.30 60.69
C ALA A 718 -13.71 -13.19 60.71
N HIS A 719 -13.10 -12.82 61.86
CA HIS A 719 -11.64 -12.87 62.01
C HIS A 719 -11.10 -14.30 61.95
N LYS A 720 -11.78 -15.26 62.60
CA LYS A 720 -11.41 -16.69 62.57
C LYS A 720 -11.48 -17.29 61.17
N ASN A 721 -12.47 -16.90 60.38
CA ASN A 721 -12.68 -17.34 59.00
C ASN A 721 -11.81 -16.58 57.98
N GLN A 722 -11.04 -15.58 58.42
CA GLN A 722 -10.27 -14.66 57.56
C GLN A 722 -11.15 -13.79 56.63
N ASP A 723 -12.43 -13.62 56.96
CA ASP A 723 -13.37 -12.75 56.25
C ASP A 723 -13.07 -11.26 56.51
N ILE A 724 -12.40 -10.95 57.63
CA ILE A 724 -11.91 -9.60 57.96
C ILE A 724 -10.39 -9.66 58.11
N THR A 725 -9.68 -8.89 57.28
CA THR A 725 -8.21 -8.78 57.26
C THR A 725 -7.68 -7.53 57.95
N LEU A 726 -8.55 -6.56 58.24
CA LEU A 726 -8.22 -5.31 58.92
C LEU A 726 -8.10 -5.52 60.44
N PHE A 727 -6.99 -5.09 61.03
CA PHE A 727 -6.79 -5.15 62.47
C PHE A 727 -7.77 -4.20 63.19
N HIS A 728 -8.38 -4.65 64.28
CA HIS A 728 -9.30 -3.87 65.13
C HIS A 728 -8.58 -2.68 65.76
N SER A 729 -8.47 -1.61 65.00
CA SER A 729 -7.83 -0.36 65.37
C SER A 729 -8.80 0.79 65.15
N GLY A 730 -8.83 1.70 66.11
CA GLY A 730 -9.68 2.89 66.09
C GLY A 730 -8.86 4.10 66.52
N GLY A 731 -9.16 5.24 65.93
CA GLY A 731 -8.55 6.52 66.26
C GLY A 731 -9.62 7.51 66.68
N VAL A 732 -9.32 8.30 67.71
CA VAL A 732 -10.12 9.48 68.07
C VAL A 732 -9.17 10.66 68.14
N ALA A 733 -9.58 11.78 67.57
CA ALA A 733 -8.86 13.05 67.65
C ALA A 733 -9.75 14.07 68.34
N ALA A 734 -9.17 14.85 69.25
CA ALA A 734 -9.84 15.98 69.90
C ALA A 734 -9.00 17.24 69.70
N CYS A 735 -9.61 18.31 69.20
CA CYS A 735 -9.00 19.62 69.12
C CYS A 735 -8.87 20.18 70.54
N ILE A 736 -7.65 20.54 70.94
CA ILE A 736 -7.35 21.02 72.30
C ILE A 736 -6.97 22.51 72.35
N THR A 737 -6.80 23.16 71.20
CA THR A 737 -6.59 24.62 71.06
C THR A 737 -7.13 25.11 69.74
#